data_AF-A0A427KY78-F1
#
_entry.id   AF-A0A427KY78-F1
#
_cell.length_a   1.000
_cell.length_b   1.000
_cell.length_c   1.000
_cell.angle_alpha   90.00
_cell.angle_beta   90.00
_cell.angle_gamma   90.00
#
_symmetry.space_group_name_H-M   'P 1'
#
loop_
_entity.id
_entity.type
_entity.pdbx_description
1 polymer ?
#
loop_
_entity_poly.entity_id
_entity_poly.type
_entity_poly.pdbx_seq_one_letter_code
_entity_poly.pdbx_strand_id
1 'polypeptide(L)'
;MQAFKRLARWFAGSNDTPLRAQGRVAASERRWNDAISAFRRHLKMRPKDMQTWLRLANVLKDAGEFAEAERIYEHVVTFRPENPQAWLNRGHLAKLDGRIQDAFRYFILSFQLDGNGDAGRQVRALCPHIDLTTAPMAPRAGGSMFGRVDALNGRILTGWAVDPDLPAGAAEVEVRQGGVVIGRAMTDVSRPDVSAAGLGGENAGFRIALSPLYSRENGPISVKLYRCGIDLINSPFVPPAHDVISMWIDRWPAEKVSEIKNSVEYSKVTTGNIILSIVMPIYNANLEWLSEAIESVVSQISDNWELVCVDDGSECDAVISLVQEYVKKYENIKYIRLSKNSGISSATNVGISESSGDYIAFMDQDDILEPDAVFRILDAASAGVDLIYSDEAIIEMDRDCVVGFALRPSFSYDYYLSHPYFVHFVSVRRSIAVKLGGLDESMSISMDVDFMLRVIEESCSVSHVPAVLYRWRTHPGSAGHKSASIVTEATVAALERHHARMGRDMVVSPGKTFNTFKNDNINNFGRILAVVPTKDRIDLIKPCIESVLKTSGDDLDIVIIDHQSTDVAVVNFIKNCDPRVKSMIYEGEFNYSKMNNLAFERFGDGYDYVLFLNNDIEAIEPGWVERMRGLCSRDGVGIVGAVLLYADDSVQHGGVVLGVGGVAEHLYRGEPFMHGGGRNPGHLSGLVSVRDCMAVTGACLMIRAETFKAVNGFDEALPVGFNDVDLCLRVKQAGKKVLIDSHAVLYHYESATRTCSRQLEHPLDTERMKQKWSAVISEGDPFYHPFFGWESRAMYLPVGALSEYHAPRVTKLR
;
A
#
# COMPACT_ATOMS: atom_id res chain seq x y z
N MET A 1 25.63 -15.72 -41.35
CA MET A 1 25.77 -16.87 -40.40
C MET A 1 26.35 -16.48 -39.03
N GLN A 2 27.34 -15.59 -38.93
CA GLN A 2 27.84 -15.07 -37.63
C GLN A 2 26.87 -14.10 -36.93
N ALA A 3 26.07 -13.32 -37.67
CA ALA A 3 25.02 -12.46 -37.09
C ALA A 3 23.92 -13.26 -36.36
N PHE A 4 23.57 -14.45 -36.89
CA PHE A 4 22.59 -15.36 -36.28
C PHE A 4 23.11 -16.00 -34.98
N LYS A 5 24.42 -16.30 -34.92
CA LYS A 5 25.09 -16.78 -33.70
C LYS A 5 25.29 -15.69 -32.64
N ARG A 6 25.38 -14.42 -33.03
CA ARG A 6 25.40 -13.26 -32.11
C ARG A 6 24.02 -12.94 -31.53
N LEU A 7 22.95 -13.01 -32.34
CA LEU A 7 21.57 -12.88 -31.85
C LEU A 7 21.21 -13.97 -30.82
N ALA A 8 21.59 -15.22 -31.08
CA ALA A 8 21.31 -16.35 -30.20
C ALA A 8 22.01 -16.28 -28.82
N ARG A 9 23.15 -15.57 -28.73
CA ARG A 9 23.84 -15.31 -27.45
C ARG A 9 23.25 -14.13 -26.67
N TRP A 10 22.62 -13.19 -27.36
CA TRP A 10 22.01 -12.01 -26.74
C TRP A 10 20.67 -12.34 -26.05
N PHE A 11 19.87 -13.26 -26.62
CA PHE A 11 18.63 -13.77 -26.00
C PHE A 11 18.84 -14.87 -24.94
N ALA A 12 20.08 -15.15 -24.55
CA ALA A 12 20.35 -16.13 -23.49
C ALA A 12 20.08 -15.59 -22.08
N GLY A 13 19.91 -14.26 -21.93
CA GLY A 13 19.63 -13.59 -20.64
C GLY A 13 18.19 -13.08 -20.45
N SER A 14 17.34 -13.14 -21.48
CA SER A 14 15.92 -12.74 -21.38
C SER A 14 15.03 -13.98 -21.53
N ASN A 15 14.18 -14.27 -20.55
CA ASN A 15 13.31 -15.44 -20.58
C ASN A 15 12.22 -15.41 -21.69
N ASP A 16 12.03 -14.30 -22.40
CA ASP A 16 10.97 -14.14 -23.42
C ASP A 16 11.54 -14.08 -24.84
N THR A 17 11.11 -14.99 -25.73
CA THR A 17 11.51 -14.96 -27.14
C THR A 17 10.50 -14.16 -27.97
N PRO A 18 10.87 -13.62 -29.13
CA PRO A 18 9.93 -12.94 -30.04
C PRO A 18 8.72 -13.81 -30.40
N LEU A 19 8.91 -15.13 -30.55
CA LEU A 19 7.82 -16.07 -30.84
C LEU A 19 6.89 -16.28 -29.64
N ARG A 20 7.41 -16.28 -28.42
CA ARG A 20 6.58 -16.35 -27.21
C ARG A 20 5.77 -15.07 -27.01
N ALA A 21 6.37 -13.90 -27.24
CA ALA A 21 5.67 -12.62 -27.23
C ALA A 21 4.59 -12.54 -28.32
N GLN A 22 4.90 -12.94 -29.56
CA GLN A 22 3.92 -13.04 -30.65
C GLN A 22 2.74 -13.96 -30.30
N GLY A 23 3.02 -15.11 -29.68
CA GLY A 23 1.97 -16.03 -29.23
C GLY A 23 1.07 -15.40 -28.16
N ARG A 24 1.62 -14.60 -27.23
CA ARG A 24 0.84 -13.88 -26.22
C ARG A 24 -0.07 -12.82 -26.83
N VAL A 25 0.45 -12.01 -27.75
CA VAL A 25 -0.32 -10.96 -28.46
C VAL A 25 -1.44 -11.58 -29.30
N ALA A 26 -1.13 -12.65 -30.06
CA ALA A 26 -2.14 -13.35 -30.85
C ALA A 26 -3.24 -13.96 -29.96
N ALA A 27 -2.89 -14.48 -28.77
CA ALA A 27 -3.86 -15.01 -27.82
C ALA A 27 -4.77 -13.93 -27.24
N SER A 28 -4.25 -12.74 -26.89
CA SER A 28 -5.08 -11.62 -26.39
C SER A 28 -6.04 -11.10 -27.45
N GLU A 29 -5.67 -11.18 -28.72
CA GLU A 29 -6.51 -10.81 -29.86
C GLU A 29 -7.45 -11.94 -30.33
N ARG A 30 -7.50 -13.07 -29.61
CA ARG A 30 -8.28 -14.28 -29.97
C ARG A 30 -7.94 -14.88 -31.34
N ARG A 31 -6.75 -14.60 -31.87
CA ARG A 31 -6.20 -15.23 -33.07
C ARG A 31 -5.57 -16.58 -32.73
N TRP A 32 -6.42 -17.57 -32.43
CA TRP A 32 -6.00 -18.85 -31.84
C TRP A 32 -4.98 -19.62 -32.69
N ASN A 33 -5.19 -19.71 -34.00
CA ASN A 33 -4.27 -20.43 -34.89
C ASN A 33 -2.87 -19.81 -34.92
N ASP A 34 -2.79 -18.48 -34.90
CA ASP A 34 -1.54 -17.74 -34.88
C ASP A 34 -0.81 -17.92 -33.55
N ALA A 35 -1.55 -17.88 -32.44
CA ALA A 35 -1.03 -18.14 -31.09
C ALA A 35 -0.49 -19.58 -30.95
N ILE A 36 -1.26 -20.58 -31.39
CA ILE A 36 -0.85 -22.00 -31.39
C ILE A 36 0.41 -22.21 -32.23
N SER A 37 0.45 -21.63 -33.43
CA SER A 37 1.60 -21.70 -34.34
C SER A 37 2.85 -21.09 -33.71
N ALA A 38 2.73 -19.89 -33.12
CA ALA A 38 3.83 -19.18 -32.48
C ALA A 38 4.37 -19.95 -31.25
N PHE A 39 3.49 -20.45 -30.38
CA PHE A 39 3.89 -21.24 -29.21
C PHE A 39 4.53 -22.58 -29.59
N ARG A 40 3.99 -23.32 -30.57
CA ARG A 40 4.62 -24.56 -31.06
C ARG A 40 6.01 -24.31 -31.65
N ARG A 41 6.20 -23.23 -32.42
CA ARG A 41 7.51 -22.86 -32.98
C ARG A 41 8.51 -22.50 -31.89
N HIS A 42 8.07 -21.80 -30.84
CA HIS A 42 8.89 -21.54 -29.66
C HIS A 42 9.30 -22.83 -28.94
N LEU A 43 8.34 -23.72 -28.67
CA LEU A 43 8.56 -24.97 -27.95
C LEU A 43 9.45 -25.97 -28.71
N LYS A 44 9.46 -25.93 -30.05
CA LYS A 44 10.47 -26.68 -30.84
C LYS A 44 11.90 -26.25 -30.53
N MET A 45 12.12 -24.98 -30.21
CA MET A 45 13.45 -24.46 -29.84
C MET A 45 13.74 -24.58 -28.33
N ARG A 46 12.68 -24.52 -27.51
CA ARG A 46 12.74 -24.52 -26.04
C ARG A 46 11.76 -25.56 -25.47
N PRO A 47 12.02 -26.86 -25.65
CA PRO A 47 11.08 -27.91 -25.25
C PRO A 47 10.88 -28.03 -23.73
N LYS A 48 11.77 -27.41 -22.93
CA LYS A 48 11.68 -27.38 -21.46
C LYS A 48 10.95 -26.15 -20.90
N ASP A 49 10.44 -25.24 -21.75
CA ASP A 49 9.69 -24.05 -21.29
C ASP A 49 8.25 -24.41 -20.90
N MET A 50 8.09 -24.80 -19.63
CA MET A 50 6.82 -25.24 -19.05
C MET A 50 5.75 -24.14 -19.05
N GLN A 51 6.14 -22.87 -18.93
CA GLN A 51 5.19 -21.76 -18.96
C GLN A 51 4.56 -21.62 -20.35
N THR A 52 5.34 -21.82 -21.41
CA THR A 52 4.79 -21.80 -22.77
C THR A 52 3.96 -23.05 -23.08
N TRP A 53 4.31 -24.22 -22.55
CA TRP A 53 3.45 -25.41 -22.64
C TRP A 53 2.07 -25.17 -22.02
N LEU A 54 2.00 -24.58 -20.82
CA LEU A 54 0.73 -24.22 -20.17
C LEU A 54 -0.08 -23.18 -20.96
N ARG A 55 0.58 -22.16 -21.51
CA ARG A 55 -0.08 -21.15 -22.36
C ARG A 55 -0.63 -21.78 -23.65
N LEU A 56 0.12 -22.69 -24.28
CA LEU A 56 -0.36 -23.42 -25.45
C LEU A 56 -1.60 -24.26 -25.11
N ALA A 57 -1.59 -24.98 -23.99
CA ALA A 57 -2.74 -25.78 -23.54
C ALA A 57 -3.98 -24.91 -23.25
N ASN A 58 -3.80 -23.74 -22.64
CA ASN A 58 -4.90 -22.79 -22.42
C ASN A 58 -5.48 -22.27 -23.73
N VAL A 59 -4.62 -21.88 -24.69
CA VAL A 59 -5.09 -21.44 -26.01
C VAL A 59 -5.81 -22.56 -26.76
N LEU A 60 -5.32 -23.80 -26.70
CA LEU A 60 -6.00 -24.96 -27.30
C LEU A 60 -7.37 -25.20 -26.66
N LYS A 61 -7.47 -25.09 -25.33
CA LYS A 61 -8.75 -25.16 -24.61
C LYS A 61 -9.70 -24.06 -25.06
N ASP A 62 -9.25 -22.81 -25.12
CA ASP A 62 -10.08 -21.67 -25.52
C ASP A 62 -10.49 -21.72 -27.01
N ALA A 63 -9.70 -22.40 -27.83
CA ALA A 63 -10.01 -22.71 -29.23
C ALA A 63 -10.97 -23.90 -29.42
N GLY A 64 -11.33 -24.62 -28.34
CA GLY A 64 -12.18 -25.81 -28.39
C GLY A 64 -11.47 -27.14 -28.68
N GLU A 65 -10.13 -27.14 -28.77
CA GLU A 65 -9.29 -28.31 -29.09
C GLU A 65 -8.97 -29.13 -27.82
N PHE A 66 -10.01 -29.63 -27.13
CA PHE A 66 -9.91 -30.22 -25.78
C PHE A 66 -8.99 -31.44 -25.70
N ALA A 67 -9.05 -32.36 -26.68
CA ALA A 67 -8.22 -33.56 -26.69
C ALA A 67 -6.72 -33.25 -26.86
N GLU A 68 -6.39 -32.14 -27.54
CA GLU A 68 -5.01 -31.69 -27.63
C GLU A 68 -4.58 -30.93 -26.38
N ALA A 69 -5.42 -30.06 -25.84
CA ALA A 69 -5.17 -29.38 -24.57
C ALA A 69 -4.88 -30.39 -23.43
N GLU A 70 -5.67 -31.47 -23.34
CA GLU A 70 -5.49 -32.54 -22.33
C GLU A 70 -4.11 -33.20 -22.45
N ARG A 71 -3.67 -33.55 -23.67
CA ARG A 71 -2.35 -34.13 -23.90
C ARG A 71 -1.22 -33.20 -23.49
N ILE A 72 -1.38 -31.89 -23.69
CA ILE A 72 -0.37 -30.92 -23.26
C ILE A 72 -0.36 -30.78 -21.73
N TYR A 73 -1.52 -30.72 -21.07
CA TYR A 73 -1.56 -30.72 -19.61
C TYR A 73 -0.95 -31.98 -19.03
N GLU A 74 -1.24 -33.15 -19.61
CA GLU A 74 -0.66 -34.43 -19.24
C GLU A 74 0.85 -34.44 -19.37
N HIS A 75 1.37 -33.89 -20.47
CA HIS A 75 2.80 -33.71 -20.64
C HIS A 75 3.39 -32.86 -19.50
N VAL A 76 2.80 -31.70 -19.20
CA VAL A 76 3.31 -30.81 -18.14
C VAL A 76 3.32 -31.50 -16.78
N VAL A 77 2.23 -32.14 -16.36
CA VAL A 77 2.16 -32.78 -15.03
C VAL A 77 2.99 -34.05 -14.93
N THR A 78 3.32 -34.71 -16.06
CA THR A 78 4.24 -35.85 -16.08
C THR A 78 5.68 -35.42 -15.77
N PHE A 79 6.09 -34.24 -16.24
CA PHE A 79 7.44 -33.70 -16.00
C PHE A 79 7.55 -32.82 -14.75
N ARG A 80 6.43 -32.23 -14.32
CA ARG A 80 6.28 -31.33 -13.18
C ARG A 80 4.99 -31.66 -12.41
N PRO A 81 4.92 -32.83 -11.74
CA PRO A 81 3.76 -33.20 -10.94
C PRO A 81 3.46 -32.21 -9.81
N GLU A 82 4.44 -31.42 -9.40
CA GLU A 82 4.35 -30.36 -8.39
C GLU A 82 3.78 -29.03 -8.90
N ASN A 83 3.35 -28.92 -10.16
CA ASN A 83 2.82 -27.68 -10.73
C ASN A 83 1.31 -27.54 -10.48
N PRO A 84 0.87 -26.73 -9.49
CA PRO A 84 -0.55 -26.62 -9.14
C PRO A 84 -1.40 -26.04 -10.29
N GLN A 85 -0.89 -25.03 -11.00
CA GLN A 85 -1.60 -24.38 -12.10
C GLN A 85 -1.91 -25.35 -13.25
N ALA A 86 -1.02 -26.31 -13.51
CA ALA A 86 -1.24 -27.36 -14.50
C ALA A 86 -2.44 -28.24 -14.12
N TRP A 87 -2.51 -28.66 -12.85
CA TRP A 87 -3.64 -29.43 -12.32
C TRP A 87 -4.94 -28.62 -12.28
N LEU A 88 -4.90 -27.35 -11.87
CA LEU A 88 -6.06 -26.46 -11.88
C LEU A 88 -6.65 -26.31 -13.29
N ASN A 89 -5.79 -26.02 -14.28
CA ASN A 89 -6.24 -25.85 -15.67
C ASN A 89 -6.77 -27.15 -16.27
N ARG A 90 -6.16 -28.29 -15.91
CA ARG A 90 -6.63 -29.61 -16.32
C ARG A 90 -7.98 -29.95 -15.69
N GLY A 91 -8.22 -29.54 -14.44
CA GLY A 91 -9.53 -29.64 -13.77
C GLY A 91 -10.60 -28.83 -14.49
N HIS A 92 -10.29 -27.59 -14.84
CA HIS A 92 -11.21 -26.73 -15.62
C HIS A 92 -11.51 -27.31 -17.01
N LEU A 93 -10.51 -27.87 -17.70
CA LEU A 93 -10.69 -28.57 -18.97
C LEU A 93 -11.60 -29.81 -18.81
N ALA A 94 -11.34 -30.65 -17.82
CA ALA A 94 -12.16 -31.84 -17.56
C ALA A 94 -13.62 -31.48 -17.22
N LYS A 95 -13.83 -30.36 -16.51
CA LYS A 95 -15.17 -29.84 -16.21
C LYS A 95 -15.91 -29.38 -17.49
N LEU A 96 -15.22 -28.66 -18.37
CA LEU A 96 -15.77 -28.24 -19.68
C LEU A 96 -16.11 -29.44 -20.58
N ASP A 97 -15.33 -30.51 -20.48
CA ASP A 97 -15.48 -31.77 -21.23
C ASP A 97 -16.48 -32.75 -20.58
N GLY A 98 -17.17 -32.33 -19.52
CA GLY A 98 -18.16 -33.16 -18.81
C GLY A 98 -17.58 -34.31 -17.98
N ARG A 99 -16.26 -34.42 -17.85
CA ARG A 99 -15.56 -35.41 -17.03
C ARG A 99 -15.48 -34.97 -15.57
N ILE A 100 -16.64 -34.92 -14.92
CA ILE A 100 -16.81 -34.36 -13.57
C ILE A 100 -15.92 -35.06 -12.52
N GLN A 101 -15.73 -36.38 -12.62
CA GLN A 101 -14.87 -37.17 -11.73
C GLN A 101 -13.38 -36.80 -11.87
N ASP A 102 -12.88 -36.64 -13.11
CA ASP A 102 -11.51 -36.20 -13.35
C ASP A 102 -11.29 -34.76 -12.90
N ALA A 103 -12.27 -33.88 -13.15
CA ALA A 103 -12.23 -32.49 -12.73
C ALA A 103 -12.05 -32.39 -11.21
N PHE A 104 -12.88 -33.11 -10.45
CA PHE A 104 -12.80 -33.18 -8.99
C PHE A 104 -11.41 -33.62 -8.52
N ARG A 105 -10.86 -34.69 -9.10
CA ARG A 105 -9.52 -35.21 -8.78
C ARG A 105 -8.41 -34.18 -9.05
N TYR A 106 -8.44 -33.51 -10.20
CA TYR A 106 -7.41 -32.54 -10.56
C TYR A 106 -7.48 -31.27 -9.70
N PHE A 107 -8.67 -30.82 -9.31
CA PHE A 107 -8.80 -29.71 -8.37
C PHE A 107 -8.26 -30.05 -6.98
N ILE A 108 -8.48 -31.28 -6.48
CA ILE A 108 -7.87 -31.74 -5.23
C ILE A 108 -6.35 -31.72 -5.32
N LEU A 109 -5.76 -32.25 -6.40
CA LEU A 109 -4.31 -32.26 -6.59
C LEU A 109 -3.73 -30.85 -6.64
N SER A 110 -4.39 -29.91 -7.34
CA SER A 110 -3.99 -28.50 -7.31
C SER A 110 -4.05 -27.94 -5.90
N PHE A 111 -5.18 -28.11 -5.20
CA PHE A 111 -5.39 -27.57 -3.87
C PHE A 111 -4.36 -28.09 -2.86
N GLN A 112 -3.98 -29.36 -2.92
CA GLN A 112 -2.93 -29.94 -2.07
C GLN A 112 -1.55 -29.29 -2.32
N LEU A 113 -1.27 -28.88 -3.56
CA LEU A 113 0.02 -28.33 -3.99
C LEU A 113 0.21 -26.85 -3.72
N ASP A 114 -0.85 -26.05 -3.54
CA ASP A 114 -0.72 -24.60 -3.25
C ASP A 114 -1.82 -23.97 -2.39
N GLY A 115 -2.83 -24.74 -1.96
CA GLY A 115 -3.98 -24.21 -1.22
C GLY A 115 -4.88 -23.29 -2.07
N ASN A 116 -4.82 -23.38 -3.41
CA ASN A 116 -5.52 -22.45 -4.29
C ASN A 116 -7.03 -22.36 -3.99
N GLY A 117 -7.48 -21.16 -3.62
CA GLY A 117 -8.88 -20.92 -3.27
C GLY A 117 -9.87 -21.18 -4.42
N ASP A 118 -9.47 -21.03 -5.68
CA ASP A 118 -10.30 -21.44 -6.83
C ASP A 118 -10.45 -22.95 -6.90
N ALA A 119 -9.34 -23.70 -6.77
CA ALA A 119 -9.39 -25.15 -6.68
C ALA A 119 -10.33 -25.61 -5.55
N GLY A 120 -10.19 -25.03 -4.35
CA GLY A 120 -11.08 -25.34 -3.20
C GLY A 120 -12.56 -25.05 -3.47
N ARG A 121 -12.88 -23.92 -4.14
CA ARG A 121 -14.26 -23.62 -4.56
C ARG A 121 -14.80 -24.63 -5.58
N GLN A 122 -13.99 -25.03 -6.56
CA GLN A 122 -14.41 -26.01 -7.56
C GLN A 122 -14.65 -27.38 -6.93
N VAL A 123 -13.80 -27.81 -5.99
CA VAL A 123 -14.02 -29.05 -5.23
C VAL A 123 -15.35 -28.99 -4.48
N ARG A 124 -15.63 -27.89 -3.76
CA ARG A 124 -16.91 -27.68 -3.06
C ARG A 124 -18.11 -27.75 -4.01
N ALA A 125 -18.01 -27.12 -5.18
CA ALA A 125 -19.10 -27.09 -6.15
C ALA A 125 -19.38 -28.47 -6.77
N LEU A 126 -18.35 -29.30 -6.95
CA LEU A 126 -18.48 -30.62 -7.55
C LEU A 126 -18.78 -31.73 -6.53
N CYS A 127 -18.43 -31.54 -5.26
CA CYS A 127 -18.59 -32.52 -4.18
C CYS A 127 -20.00 -33.16 -4.09
N PRO A 128 -21.13 -32.44 -4.26
CA PRO A 128 -22.47 -33.04 -4.20
C PRO A 128 -22.78 -34.01 -5.36
N HIS A 129 -21.96 -34.00 -6.42
CA HIS A 129 -22.21 -34.71 -7.68
C HIS A 129 -21.26 -35.88 -7.92
N ILE A 130 -20.47 -36.25 -6.90
CA ILE A 130 -19.41 -37.27 -6.98
C ILE A 130 -19.76 -38.42 -6.04
N ASP A 131 -19.68 -39.64 -6.54
CA ASP A 131 -19.68 -40.84 -5.70
C ASP A 131 -18.28 -41.05 -5.10
N LEU A 132 -18.15 -40.72 -3.82
CA LEU A 132 -16.88 -40.81 -3.07
C LEU A 132 -16.44 -42.25 -2.81
N THR A 133 -17.29 -43.26 -3.05
CA THR A 133 -16.98 -44.68 -2.82
C THR A 133 -16.32 -45.37 -4.02
N THR A 134 -16.46 -44.80 -5.22
CA THR A 134 -15.92 -45.35 -6.47
C THR A 134 -14.72 -44.60 -7.00
N ALA A 135 -14.33 -43.48 -6.38
CA ALA A 135 -13.10 -42.77 -6.70
C ALA A 135 -11.89 -43.52 -6.12
N PRO A 136 -11.05 -44.18 -6.94
CA PRO A 136 -9.76 -44.61 -6.43
C PRO A 136 -8.93 -43.34 -6.25
N MET A 137 -8.68 -42.93 -5.01
CA MET A 137 -7.49 -42.15 -4.71
C MET A 137 -6.30 -43.05 -5.05
N ALA A 138 -5.83 -42.98 -6.30
CA ALA A 138 -4.72 -43.80 -6.75
C ALA A 138 -3.51 -43.55 -5.83
N PRO A 139 -2.97 -44.59 -5.18
CA PRO A 139 -1.85 -44.42 -4.26
C PRO A 139 -0.49 -44.42 -4.99
N ARG A 140 0.30 -43.40 -4.61
CA ARG A 140 1.76 -43.37 -4.35
C ARG A 140 2.78 -43.57 -5.49
N ALA A 141 3.47 -42.46 -5.77
CA ALA A 141 4.94 -42.43 -5.73
C ALA A 141 5.38 -41.35 -4.72
N GLY A 142 5.60 -41.75 -3.46
CA GLY A 142 6.12 -40.91 -2.37
C GLY A 142 5.08 -40.16 -1.54
N GLY A 143 4.73 -40.70 -0.36
CA GLY A 143 3.99 -40.01 0.72
C GLY A 143 2.53 -39.65 0.40
N SER A 144 1.58 -40.29 1.08
CA SER A 144 0.24 -39.71 1.21
C SER A 144 0.38 -38.40 1.97
N MET A 145 0.03 -37.27 1.33
CA MET A 145 0.23 -35.93 1.87
C MET A 145 -0.85 -35.62 2.91
N PHE A 146 -0.44 -35.25 4.13
CA PHE A 146 -1.31 -35.14 5.31
C PHE A 146 -1.21 -33.78 6.00
N GLY A 147 -0.77 -32.76 5.25
CA GLY A 147 -0.61 -31.41 5.77
C GLY A 147 0.39 -30.61 4.97
N ARG A 148 0.39 -29.30 5.17
CA ARG A 148 1.22 -28.33 4.48
C ARG A 148 1.58 -27.18 5.41
N VAL A 149 2.82 -26.71 5.31
CA VAL A 149 3.23 -25.41 5.85
C VAL A 149 2.85 -24.33 4.86
N ASP A 150 2.02 -23.38 5.29
CA ASP A 150 1.51 -22.29 4.46
C ASP A 150 2.45 -21.09 4.49
N ALA A 151 2.86 -20.65 5.68
CA ALA A 151 3.68 -19.47 5.87
C ALA A 151 4.42 -19.49 7.22
N LEU A 152 5.49 -18.69 7.30
CA LEU A 152 6.12 -18.25 8.53
C LEU A 152 6.10 -16.72 8.53
N ASN A 153 5.27 -16.12 9.38
CA ASN A 153 5.13 -14.67 9.50
C ASN A 153 5.79 -14.24 10.82
N GLY A 154 6.97 -13.63 10.73
CA GLY A 154 7.82 -13.41 11.90
C GLY A 154 8.16 -14.73 12.57
N ARG A 155 7.68 -14.93 13.81
CA ARG A 155 7.88 -16.17 14.56
C ARG A 155 6.67 -17.10 14.56
N ILE A 156 5.63 -16.81 13.79
CA ILE A 156 4.43 -17.66 13.74
C ILE A 156 4.42 -18.51 12.48
N LEU A 157 4.51 -19.83 12.68
CA LEU A 157 4.33 -20.82 11.64
C LEU A 157 2.85 -21.19 11.52
N THR A 158 2.29 -21.09 10.32
CA THR A 158 0.90 -21.47 10.03
C THR A 158 0.84 -22.54 8.96
N GLY A 159 -0.16 -23.39 9.03
CA GLY A 159 -0.44 -24.39 8.01
C GLY A 159 -1.70 -25.18 8.32
N TRP A 160 -1.82 -26.35 7.69
CA TRP A 160 -2.84 -27.33 8.02
C TRP A 160 -2.25 -28.73 8.07
N ALA A 161 -2.84 -29.60 8.87
CA ALA A 161 -2.46 -31.00 8.94
C ALA A 161 -3.66 -31.86 9.31
N VAL A 162 -3.64 -33.12 8.90
CA VAL A 162 -4.65 -34.11 9.22
C VAL A 162 -3.92 -35.39 9.56
N ASP A 163 -4.12 -35.90 10.77
CA ASP A 163 -3.52 -37.17 11.15
C ASP A 163 -4.23 -38.30 10.40
N PRO A 164 -3.54 -39.11 9.58
CA PRO A 164 -4.17 -40.25 8.88
C PRO A 164 -4.82 -41.25 9.83
N ASP A 165 -4.31 -41.36 11.05
CA ASP A 165 -4.83 -42.28 12.06
C ASP A 165 -6.03 -41.65 12.81
N LEU A 166 -6.24 -40.34 12.67
CA LEU A 166 -7.37 -39.58 13.23
C LEU A 166 -7.91 -38.53 12.24
N PRO A 167 -8.51 -38.92 11.09
CA PRO A 167 -8.84 -37.98 10.01
C PRO A 167 -9.87 -36.90 10.39
N ALA A 168 -10.69 -37.17 11.41
CA ALA A 168 -11.69 -36.25 11.96
C ALA A 168 -11.27 -35.60 13.29
N GLY A 169 -10.09 -35.94 13.81
CA GLY A 169 -9.57 -35.44 15.08
C GLY A 169 -8.50 -34.35 14.89
N ALA A 170 -8.17 -33.66 15.98
CA ALA A 170 -7.06 -32.71 15.98
C ALA A 170 -5.72 -33.46 15.87
N ALA A 171 -4.90 -33.07 14.91
CA ALA A 171 -3.54 -33.56 14.73
C ALA A 171 -2.56 -32.74 15.58
N GLU A 172 -1.50 -33.35 16.07
CA GLU A 172 -0.41 -32.64 16.74
C GLU A 172 0.75 -32.42 15.75
N VAL A 173 1.20 -31.18 15.63
CA VAL A 173 2.28 -30.78 14.72
C VAL A 173 3.50 -30.38 15.55
N GLU A 174 4.67 -30.91 15.21
CA GLU A 174 5.95 -30.59 15.82
C GLU A 174 6.87 -29.88 14.82
N VAL A 175 7.50 -28.79 15.29
CA VAL A 175 8.49 -28.02 14.53
C VAL A 175 9.87 -28.20 15.16
N ARG A 176 10.87 -28.49 14.33
CA ARG A 176 12.27 -28.63 14.72
C ARG A 176 13.21 -27.81 13.87
N GLN A 177 14.28 -27.31 14.46
CA GLN A 177 15.42 -26.72 13.76
C GLN A 177 16.72 -27.33 14.31
N GLY A 178 17.60 -27.82 13.43
CA GLY A 178 18.83 -28.47 13.86
C GLY A 178 18.62 -29.65 14.83
N GLY A 179 17.45 -30.31 14.80
CA GLY A 179 17.07 -31.40 15.71
C GLY A 179 16.41 -30.96 17.03
N VAL A 180 16.46 -29.67 17.37
CA VAL A 180 15.83 -29.07 18.56
C VAL A 180 14.36 -28.79 18.28
N VAL A 181 13.46 -29.16 19.21
CA VAL A 181 12.05 -28.80 19.13
C VAL A 181 11.88 -27.32 19.46
N ILE A 182 11.35 -26.57 18.51
CA ILE A 182 11.14 -25.12 18.64
C ILE A 182 9.65 -24.75 18.65
N GLY A 183 8.75 -25.71 18.52
CA GLY A 183 7.31 -25.45 18.65
C GLY A 183 6.48 -26.72 18.50
N ARG A 184 5.30 -26.73 19.14
CA ARG A 184 4.25 -27.73 18.95
C ARG A 184 2.89 -27.06 19.07
N ALA A 185 1.91 -27.50 18.28
CA ALA A 185 0.51 -27.15 18.47
C ALA A 185 -0.42 -28.23 17.94
N MET A 186 -1.68 -28.16 18.37
CA MET A 186 -2.76 -28.96 17.80
C MET A 186 -3.32 -28.26 16.56
N THR A 187 -3.98 -29.02 15.69
CA THR A 187 -4.82 -28.44 14.65
C THR A 187 -6.18 -28.08 15.23
N ASP A 188 -6.35 -26.81 15.58
CA ASP A 188 -7.56 -26.24 16.17
C ASP A 188 -8.06 -24.99 15.42
N VAL A 189 -7.34 -24.57 14.35
CA VAL A 189 -7.70 -23.42 13.52
C VAL A 189 -8.64 -23.86 12.39
N SER A 190 -9.71 -23.10 12.20
CA SER A 190 -10.70 -23.37 11.15
C SER A 190 -10.09 -23.25 9.75
N ARG A 191 -10.27 -24.30 8.94
CA ARG A 191 -9.88 -24.40 7.52
C ARG A 191 -11.02 -24.99 6.69
N PRO A 192 -12.07 -24.19 6.39
CA PRO A 192 -13.23 -24.64 5.63
C PRO A 192 -12.89 -25.06 4.19
N ASP A 193 -11.76 -24.60 3.67
CA ASP A 193 -11.19 -25.01 2.39
C ASP A 193 -10.63 -26.45 2.44
N VAL A 194 -9.94 -26.83 3.53
CA VAL A 194 -9.43 -28.19 3.76
C VAL A 194 -10.57 -29.18 3.96
N SER A 195 -11.58 -28.81 4.76
CA SER A 195 -12.78 -29.64 4.96
C SER A 195 -13.59 -29.78 3.67
N ALA A 196 -13.78 -28.69 2.91
CA ALA A 196 -14.46 -28.75 1.61
C ALA A 196 -13.72 -29.61 0.59
N ALA A 197 -12.40 -29.77 0.73
CA ALA A 197 -11.59 -30.67 -0.09
C ALA A 197 -11.72 -32.15 0.30
N GLY A 198 -12.46 -32.48 1.36
CA GLY A 198 -12.62 -33.84 1.87
C GLY A 198 -11.35 -34.40 2.55
N LEU A 199 -10.41 -33.54 2.94
CA LEU A 199 -9.11 -33.95 3.46
C LEU A 199 -9.08 -34.08 4.99
N GLY A 200 -10.01 -33.46 5.71
CA GLY A 200 -10.11 -33.50 7.17
C GLY A 200 -11.33 -32.76 7.72
N GLY A 201 -11.40 -32.60 9.04
CA GLY A 201 -12.45 -31.81 9.72
C GLY A 201 -12.35 -30.30 9.51
N GLU A 202 -13.31 -29.54 10.02
CA GLU A 202 -13.32 -28.06 9.92
C GLU A 202 -12.11 -27.41 10.60
N ASN A 203 -11.55 -28.02 11.65
CA ASN A 203 -10.40 -27.51 12.40
C ASN A 203 -9.13 -28.31 12.07
N ALA A 204 -8.69 -28.23 10.82
CA ALA A 204 -7.46 -28.87 10.35
C ALA A 204 -6.26 -27.92 10.30
N GLY A 205 -6.45 -26.63 10.57
CA GLY A 205 -5.37 -25.64 10.58
C GLY A 205 -4.58 -25.66 11.88
N PHE A 206 -3.29 -25.35 11.83
CA PHE A 206 -2.45 -25.11 13.00
C PHE A 206 -1.80 -23.73 12.95
N ARG A 207 -1.47 -23.21 14.13
CA ARG A 207 -0.69 -22.00 14.33
C ARG A 207 0.30 -22.25 15.46
N ILE A 208 1.60 -22.07 15.20
CA ILE A 208 2.67 -22.38 16.14
C ILE A 208 3.56 -21.15 16.29
N ALA A 209 3.57 -20.56 17.49
CA ALA A 209 4.60 -19.60 17.87
C ALA A 209 5.93 -20.36 18.08
N LEU A 210 6.94 -20.03 17.29
CA LEU A 210 8.27 -20.60 17.43
C LEU A 210 8.95 -20.03 18.67
N SER A 211 9.62 -20.89 19.42
CA SER A 211 10.34 -20.51 20.63
C SER A 211 11.51 -19.57 20.33
N PRO A 212 12.03 -18.83 21.33
CA PRO A 212 13.21 -17.97 21.15
C PRO A 212 14.49 -18.70 20.72
N LEU A 213 14.49 -20.04 20.71
CA LEU A 213 15.59 -20.86 20.19
C LEU A 213 15.62 -20.88 18.65
N TYR A 214 14.51 -20.53 18.00
CA TYR A 214 14.47 -20.38 16.56
C TYR A 214 15.38 -19.23 16.13
N SER A 215 16.24 -19.50 15.16
CA SER A 215 17.00 -18.47 14.45
C SER A 215 17.02 -18.78 12.98
N ARG A 216 16.76 -17.77 12.15
CA ARG A 216 16.86 -17.91 10.68
C ARG A 216 18.25 -18.39 10.23
N GLU A 217 19.29 -18.02 10.96
CA GLU A 217 20.68 -18.38 10.65
C GLU A 217 20.97 -19.88 10.84
N ASN A 218 20.15 -20.56 11.66
CA ASN A 218 20.27 -21.99 11.94
C ASN A 218 19.67 -22.88 10.84
N GLY A 219 19.27 -22.30 9.71
CA GLY A 219 18.85 -23.02 8.50
C GLY A 219 17.37 -23.45 8.50
N PRO A 220 16.99 -24.46 7.70
CA PRO A 220 15.59 -24.84 7.52
C PRO A 220 14.94 -25.39 8.79
N ILE A 221 13.61 -25.27 8.86
CA ILE A 221 12.75 -25.84 9.89
C ILE A 221 12.00 -27.05 9.37
N SER A 222 12.09 -28.17 10.08
CA SER A 222 11.35 -29.39 9.81
C SER A 222 10.02 -29.37 10.54
N VAL A 223 8.94 -29.65 9.82
CA VAL A 223 7.57 -29.63 10.36
C VAL A 223 6.93 -30.98 10.07
N LYS A 224 6.50 -31.67 11.14
CA LYS A 224 5.97 -33.03 11.06
C LYS A 224 4.72 -33.21 11.89
N LEU A 225 3.90 -34.18 11.50
CA LEU A 225 2.91 -34.76 12.40
C LEU A 225 3.65 -35.48 13.52
N TYR A 226 3.43 -35.05 14.77
CA TYR A 226 4.18 -35.53 15.93
C TYR A 226 4.04 -37.03 16.14
N ARG A 227 2.80 -37.56 16.01
CA ARG A 227 2.51 -38.97 16.29
C ARG A 227 3.07 -39.93 15.26
N CYS A 228 2.79 -39.69 13.99
CA CYS A 228 3.17 -40.60 12.91
C CYS A 228 4.51 -40.23 12.25
N GLY A 229 5.12 -39.09 12.62
CA GLY A 229 6.43 -38.65 12.13
C GLY A 229 6.44 -38.22 10.66
N ILE A 230 5.27 -38.02 10.05
CA ILE A 230 5.15 -37.67 8.63
C ILE A 230 5.47 -36.20 8.43
N ASP A 231 6.41 -35.90 7.52
CA ASP A 231 6.71 -34.54 7.10
C ASP A 231 5.53 -33.89 6.35
N LEU A 232 5.23 -32.64 6.68
CA LEU A 232 4.25 -31.85 5.96
C LEU A 232 4.81 -31.42 4.60
N ILE A 233 3.93 -31.11 3.64
CA ILE A 233 4.33 -30.42 2.40
C ILE A 233 5.01 -29.10 2.78
N ASN A 234 6.09 -28.77 2.06
CA ASN A 234 7.02 -27.69 2.38
C ASN A 234 7.83 -27.91 3.68
N SER A 235 8.00 -29.15 4.16
CA SER A 235 9.01 -29.52 5.17
C SER A 235 10.17 -30.29 4.51
N PRO A 236 11.45 -29.92 4.75
CA PRO A 236 11.88 -28.77 5.53
C PRO A 236 11.47 -27.44 4.88
N PHE A 237 10.87 -26.56 5.68
CA PHE A 237 10.53 -25.20 5.29
C PHE A 237 11.79 -24.36 5.37
N VAL A 238 12.12 -23.67 4.28
CA VAL A 238 13.24 -22.74 4.22
C VAL A 238 12.64 -21.34 4.36
N PRO A 239 12.85 -20.65 5.50
CA PRO A 239 12.43 -19.27 5.63
C PRO A 239 13.01 -18.42 4.50
N PRO A 240 12.27 -17.44 3.96
CA PRO A 240 12.78 -16.56 2.92
C PRO A 240 14.10 -15.91 3.36
N ALA A 241 15.10 -15.89 2.48
CA ALA A 241 16.37 -15.22 2.74
C ALA A 241 16.19 -13.70 3.01
N HIS A 242 15.08 -13.13 2.53
CA HIS A 242 14.70 -11.73 2.66
C HIS A 242 13.45 -11.56 3.53
N ASP A 243 13.45 -12.18 4.71
CA ASP A 243 12.41 -11.95 5.72
C ASP A 243 12.72 -10.69 6.52
N VAL A 244 12.17 -9.56 6.06
CA VAL A 244 12.29 -8.24 6.69
C VAL A 244 11.64 -8.21 8.08
N ILE A 245 10.55 -8.94 8.28
CA ILE A 245 9.81 -8.97 9.55
C ILE A 245 10.65 -9.64 10.63
N SER A 246 11.16 -10.85 10.38
CA SER A 246 11.97 -11.56 11.37
C SER A 246 13.24 -10.77 11.72
N MET A 247 13.90 -10.17 10.73
CA MET A 247 15.06 -9.30 10.99
C MET A 247 14.72 -8.10 11.85
N TRP A 248 13.54 -7.51 11.65
CA TRP A 248 13.08 -6.40 12.46
C TRP A 248 12.75 -6.83 13.89
N ILE A 249 12.11 -7.99 14.09
CA ILE A 249 11.85 -8.56 15.42
C ILE A 249 13.16 -8.81 16.18
N ASP A 250 14.17 -9.36 15.49
CA ASP A 250 15.46 -9.76 16.08
C ASP A 250 16.43 -8.59 16.31
N ARG A 251 16.11 -7.37 15.85
CA ARG A 251 17.07 -6.23 15.83
C ARG A 251 17.51 -5.72 17.21
N TRP A 252 16.74 -6.08 18.25
CA TRP A 252 16.94 -5.65 19.64
C TRP A 252 17.20 -6.84 20.58
N PRO A 253 18.37 -7.51 20.51
CA PRO A 253 18.73 -8.48 21.53
C PRO A 253 18.85 -7.78 22.90
N ALA A 254 18.38 -8.44 23.96
CA ALA A 254 18.30 -7.86 25.31
C ALA A 254 19.66 -7.35 25.82
N GLU A 255 20.74 -8.03 25.45
CA GLU A 255 22.12 -7.65 25.77
C GLU A 255 22.48 -6.27 25.17
N LYS A 256 22.12 -6.03 23.90
CA LYS A 256 22.37 -4.77 23.21
C LYS A 256 21.54 -3.63 23.78
N VAL A 257 20.27 -3.87 24.11
CA VAL A 257 19.41 -2.86 24.77
C VAL A 257 20.01 -2.47 26.12
N SER A 258 20.46 -3.46 26.89
CA SER A 258 21.11 -3.25 28.19
C SER A 258 22.44 -2.49 28.06
N GLU A 259 23.26 -2.81 27.05
CA GLU A 259 24.51 -2.11 26.77
C GLU A 259 24.28 -0.63 26.41
N ILE A 260 23.30 -0.34 25.57
CA ILE A 260 22.94 1.05 25.20
C ILE A 260 22.40 1.79 26.43
N LYS A 261 21.55 1.14 27.23
CA LYS A 261 21.02 1.71 28.49
C LYS A 261 22.10 1.93 29.55
N ASN A 262 23.19 1.18 29.53
CA ASN A 262 24.31 1.39 30.46
C ASN A 262 25.32 2.45 29.97
N SER A 263 25.27 2.83 28.68
CA SER A 263 26.17 3.85 28.07
C SER A 263 25.53 5.24 27.98
N VAL A 264 24.53 5.51 28.83
CA VAL A 264 23.58 6.66 28.91
C VAL A 264 24.18 8.08 29.02
N GLU A 265 25.48 8.28 28.78
CA GLU A 265 25.99 9.61 28.45
C GLU A 265 25.43 10.13 27.12
N TYR A 266 25.20 9.27 26.13
CA TYR A 266 24.77 9.73 24.79
C TYR A 266 23.31 10.21 24.73
N SER A 267 22.37 9.55 25.43
CA SER A 267 20.93 9.90 25.40
C SER A 267 20.61 11.19 26.17
N LYS A 268 21.32 11.43 27.28
CA LYS A 268 21.19 12.66 28.07
C LYS A 268 21.76 13.90 27.37
N VAL A 269 22.82 13.71 26.56
CA VAL A 269 23.46 14.81 25.82
C VAL A 269 22.60 15.29 24.65
N THR A 270 21.87 14.39 23.97
CA THR A 270 21.08 14.72 22.78
C THR A 270 19.64 15.20 23.08
N THR A 271 18.97 14.67 24.10
CA THR A 271 17.54 14.95 24.35
C THR A 271 17.27 16.09 25.36
N GLY A 272 18.31 16.54 26.08
CA GLY A 272 18.16 17.53 27.16
C GLY A 272 17.36 16.98 28.35
N ASN A 273 16.64 17.88 29.05
CA ASN A 273 15.78 17.54 30.19
C ASN A 273 14.29 17.37 29.80
N ILE A 274 14.00 17.15 28.52
CA ILE A 274 12.62 16.96 28.04
C ILE A 274 12.09 15.63 28.58
N ILE A 275 10.91 15.64 29.19
CA ILE A 275 10.24 14.45 29.72
C ILE A 275 8.99 14.13 28.88
N LEU A 276 8.81 12.85 28.57
CA LEU A 276 7.60 12.33 27.92
C LEU A 276 6.66 11.69 28.96
N SER A 277 5.45 12.24 29.12
CA SER A 277 4.38 11.58 29.87
C SER A 277 3.63 10.62 28.97
N ILE A 278 3.59 9.34 29.30
CA ILE A 278 2.83 8.33 28.57
C ILE A 278 1.52 8.12 29.33
N VAL A 279 0.39 8.48 28.72
CA VAL A 279 -0.95 8.29 29.30
C VAL A 279 -1.52 6.96 28.81
N MET A 280 -1.89 6.10 29.77
CA MET A 280 -2.44 4.77 29.51
C MET A 280 -3.77 4.59 30.27
N PRO A 281 -4.92 4.77 29.58
CA PRO A 281 -6.22 4.39 30.10
C PRO A 281 -6.32 2.88 30.28
N ILE A 282 -6.81 2.42 31.44
CA ILE A 282 -6.93 1.01 31.79
C ILE A 282 -8.39 0.69 32.11
N TYR A 283 -8.95 -0.37 31.54
CA TYR A 283 -10.26 -0.89 31.92
C TYR A 283 -10.33 -2.39 31.65
N ASN A 284 -10.46 -3.19 32.71
CA ASN A 284 -10.63 -4.64 32.68
C ASN A 284 -9.66 -5.34 31.70
N ALA A 285 -8.38 -4.94 31.77
CA ALA A 285 -7.33 -5.39 30.87
C ALA A 285 -7.08 -6.90 30.95
N ASN A 286 -6.59 -7.49 29.85
CA ASN A 286 -5.90 -8.77 29.92
C ASN A 286 -4.59 -8.58 30.70
N LEU A 287 -4.36 -9.39 31.74
CA LEU A 287 -3.20 -9.26 32.63
C LEU A 287 -1.87 -9.44 31.90
N GLU A 288 -1.79 -10.35 30.93
CA GLU A 288 -0.57 -10.59 30.14
C GLU A 288 -0.26 -9.38 29.27
N TRP A 289 -1.25 -8.88 28.53
CA TRP A 289 -1.06 -7.73 27.63
C TRP A 289 -0.77 -6.45 28.40
N LEU A 290 -1.44 -6.22 29.53
CA LEU A 290 -1.15 -5.08 30.40
C LEU A 290 0.27 -5.16 30.98
N SER A 291 0.71 -6.35 31.38
CA SER A 291 2.09 -6.55 31.82
C SER A 291 3.07 -6.28 30.68
N GLU A 292 2.81 -6.76 29.46
CA GLU A 292 3.65 -6.48 28.29
C GLU A 292 3.72 -4.98 27.97
N ALA A 293 2.58 -4.28 28.05
CA ALA A 293 2.48 -2.85 27.82
C ALA A 293 3.33 -2.06 28.83
N ILE A 294 3.17 -2.32 30.14
CA ILE A 294 3.95 -1.65 31.18
C ILE A 294 5.44 -2.02 31.08
N GLU A 295 5.76 -3.31 30.85
CA GLU A 295 7.16 -3.77 30.67
C GLU A 295 7.83 -3.09 29.46
N SER A 296 7.09 -2.82 28.38
CA SER A 296 7.62 -2.10 27.22
C SER A 296 8.00 -0.64 27.51
N VAL A 297 7.37 -0.01 28.51
CA VAL A 297 7.71 1.35 28.96
C VAL A 297 8.90 1.34 29.92
N VAL A 298 8.92 0.45 30.91
CA VAL A 298 10.04 0.40 31.89
C VAL A 298 11.36 -0.06 31.27
N SER A 299 11.30 -0.80 30.16
CA SER A 299 12.46 -1.30 29.42
C SER A 299 13.01 -0.32 28.38
N GLN A 300 12.46 0.89 28.28
CA GLN A 300 12.95 1.90 27.34
C GLN A 300 14.42 2.24 27.56
N ILE A 301 15.12 2.51 26.46
CA ILE A 301 16.54 2.91 26.44
C ILE A 301 16.74 4.27 27.11
N SER A 302 15.79 5.19 26.93
CA SER A 302 15.76 6.47 27.63
C SER A 302 14.95 6.33 28.92
N ASP A 303 15.43 6.93 30.01
CA ASP A 303 14.72 6.98 31.29
C ASP A 303 13.92 8.30 31.47
N ASN A 304 13.91 9.18 30.46
CA ASN A 304 13.22 10.49 30.51
C ASN A 304 11.71 10.35 30.21
N TRP A 305 11.03 9.51 30.97
CA TRP A 305 9.59 9.28 30.85
C TRP A 305 8.92 9.16 32.22
N GLU A 306 7.62 9.43 32.24
CA GLU A 306 6.72 8.99 33.28
C GLU A 306 5.55 8.23 32.64
N LEU A 307 4.97 7.28 33.37
CA LEU A 307 3.80 6.52 32.94
C LEU A 307 2.61 6.88 33.84
N VAL A 308 1.53 7.37 33.25
CA VAL A 308 0.29 7.75 33.94
C VAL A 308 -0.78 6.72 33.62
N CYS A 309 -0.90 5.71 34.48
CA CYS A 309 -1.92 4.68 34.39
C CYS A 309 -3.23 5.20 35.00
N VAL A 310 -4.25 5.39 34.17
CA VAL A 310 -5.58 5.83 34.62
C VAL A 310 -6.57 4.69 34.49
N ASP A 311 -6.89 4.04 35.61
CA ASP A 311 -7.85 2.96 35.67
C ASP A 311 -9.28 3.51 35.74
N ASP A 312 -10.03 3.32 34.65
CA ASP A 312 -11.42 3.73 34.45
C ASP A 312 -12.41 2.81 35.19
N GLY A 313 -12.11 2.49 36.44
CA GLY A 313 -12.97 1.70 37.31
C GLY A 313 -13.01 0.21 36.99
N SER A 314 -11.86 -0.41 36.73
CA SER A 314 -11.73 -1.87 36.57
C SER A 314 -12.34 -2.62 37.76
N GLU A 315 -13.05 -3.69 37.45
CA GLU A 315 -13.74 -4.56 38.41
C GLU A 315 -12.85 -5.72 38.88
N CYS A 316 -11.83 -6.06 38.10
CA CYS A 316 -10.93 -7.16 38.40
C CYS A 316 -9.80 -6.76 39.37
N ASP A 317 -9.82 -7.30 40.59
CA ASP A 317 -8.78 -7.07 41.61
C ASP A 317 -7.37 -7.44 41.13
N ALA A 318 -7.23 -8.39 40.20
CA ALA A 318 -5.93 -8.77 39.65
C ALA A 318 -5.32 -7.67 38.77
N VAL A 319 -6.12 -6.91 38.02
CA VAL A 319 -5.65 -5.76 37.22
C VAL A 319 -5.12 -4.67 38.15
N ILE A 320 -5.88 -4.36 39.20
CA ILE A 320 -5.50 -3.35 40.20
C ILE A 320 -4.21 -3.77 40.92
N SER A 321 -4.12 -5.03 41.33
CA SER A 321 -2.94 -5.58 42.02
C SER A 321 -1.70 -5.51 41.13
N LEU A 322 -1.83 -5.89 39.85
CA LEU A 322 -0.74 -5.84 38.88
C LEU A 322 -0.15 -4.43 38.75
N VAL A 323 -0.98 -3.42 38.52
CA VAL A 323 -0.48 -2.03 38.36
C VAL A 323 0.15 -1.52 39.67
N GLN A 324 -0.43 -1.85 40.83
CA GLN A 324 0.14 -1.49 42.13
C GLN A 324 1.50 -2.12 42.40
N GLU A 325 1.76 -3.34 41.88
CA GLU A 325 3.09 -3.96 41.97
C GLU A 325 4.13 -3.16 41.18
N TYR A 326 3.79 -2.67 39.98
CA TYR A 326 4.66 -1.80 39.19
C TYR A 326 4.92 -0.45 39.86
N VAL A 327 3.89 0.19 40.43
CA VAL A 327 4.04 1.47 41.17
C VAL A 327 4.97 1.33 42.38
N LYS A 328 4.95 0.18 43.06
CA LYS A 328 5.88 -0.08 44.18
C LYS A 328 7.32 -0.24 43.70
N LYS A 329 7.53 -0.67 42.46
CA LYS A 329 8.84 -0.98 41.88
C LYS A 329 9.45 0.23 41.15
N TYR A 330 8.63 1.12 40.61
CA TYR A 330 9.06 2.22 39.75
C TYR A 330 8.40 3.55 40.17
N GLU A 331 9.22 4.52 40.60
CA GLU A 331 8.74 5.83 41.11
C GLU A 331 8.12 6.72 40.03
N ASN A 332 8.45 6.47 38.77
CA ASN A 332 7.96 7.21 37.61
C ASN A 332 6.64 6.65 37.03
N ILE A 333 6.00 5.72 37.75
CA ILE A 333 4.66 5.23 37.42
C ILE A 333 3.65 5.83 38.39
N LYS A 334 2.69 6.58 37.85
CA LYS A 334 1.52 7.11 38.56
C LYS A 334 0.33 6.20 38.29
N TYR A 335 -0.41 5.85 39.33
CA TYR A 335 -1.66 5.09 39.22
C TYR A 335 -2.82 5.88 39.81
N ILE A 336 -3.81 6.19 38.97
CA ILE A 336 -5.01 6.93 39.33
C ILE A 336 -6.20 6.03 39.02
N ARG A 337 -7.03 5.76 40.03
CA ARG A 337 -8.23 4.94 39.86
C ARG A 337 -9.48 5.81 39.95
N LEU A 338 -10.31 5.77 38.92
CA LEU A 338 -11.61 6.43 38.91
C LEU A 338 -12.63 5.60 39.69
N SER A 339 -13.59 6.27 40.33
CA SER A 339 -14.60 5.60 41.17
C SER A 339 -15.60 4.77 40.38
N LYS A 340 -15.69 4.97 39.06
CA LYS A 340 -16.58 4.28 38.13
C LYS A 340 -16.01 4.39 36.71
N ASN A 341 -16.45 3.49 35.83
CA ASN A 341 -16.23 3.65 34.40
C ASN A 341 -16.95 4.91 33.88
N SER A 342 -16.14 5.86 33.41
CA SER A 342 -16.55 7.16 32.87
C SER A 342 -16.20 7.29 31.39
N GLY A 343 -15.60 6.25 30.79
CA GLY A 343 -15.24 6.17 29.38
C GLY A 343 -13.80 6.59 29.12
N ILE A 344 -13.23 6.06 28.03
CA ILE A 344 -11.84 6.27 27.64
C ILE A 344 -11.47 7.76 27.52
N SER A 345 -12.37 8.61 27.02
CA SER A 345 -12.14 10.06 26.93
C SER A 345 -11.88 10.69 28.29
N SER A 346 -12.68 10.34 29.31
CA SER A 346 -12.55 10.87 30.67
C SER A 346 -11.27 10.38 31.33
N ALA A 347 -10.96 9.08 31.21
CA ALA A 347 -9.70 8.51 31.71
C ALA A 347 -8.46 9.16 31.06
N THR A 348 -8.47 9.34 29.74
CA THR A 348 -7.39 10.02 29.02
C THR A 348 -7.26 11.48 29.46
N ASN A 349 -8.37 12.21 29.65
CA ASN A 349 -8.35 13.60 30.09
C ASN A 349 -7.76 13.77 31.50
N VAL A 350 -8.11 12.86 32.42
CA VAL A 350 -7.48 12.79 33.74
C VAL A 350 -5.97 12.56 33.58
N GLY A 351 -5.57 11.63 32.72
CA GLY A 351 -4.16 11.37 32.43
C GLY A 351 -3.42 12.60 31.89
N ILE A 352 -4.03 13.36 30.97
CA ILE A 352 -3.48 14.61 30.44
C ILE A 352 -3.28 15.63 31.58
N SER A 353 -4.25 15.75 32.48
CA SER A 353 -4.19 16.72 33.58
C SER A 353 -3.11 16.39 34.63
N GLU A 354 -2.89 15.11 34.90
CA GLU A 354 -1.93 14.60 35.90
C GLU A 354 -0.51 14.41 35.33
N SER A 355 -0.37 14.54 34.01
CA SER A 355 0.92 14.54 33.31
C SER A 355 1.73 15.77 33.68
N SER A 356 3.04 15.57 33.90
CA SER A 356 4.02 16.58 34.28
C SER A 356 5.16 16.77 33.27
N GLY A 357 5.29 15.89 32.28
CA GLY A 357 6.26 15.99 31.20
C GLY A 357 5.97 17.12 30.21
N ASP A 358 6.96 17.47 29.39
CA ASP A 358 6.85 18.52 28.38
C ASP A 358 5.96 18.11 27.20
N TYR A 359 5.91 16.80 26.93
CA TYR A 359 5.07 16.16 25.91
C TYR A 359 4.23 15.06 26.53
N ILE A 360 3.06 14.82 25.93
CA ILE A 360 2.13 13.76 26.32
C ILE A 360 1.98 12.80 25.13
N ALA A 361 2.32 11.53 25.32
CA ALA A 361 2.05 10.43 24.41
C ALA A 361 0.84 9.61 24.88
N PHE A 362 0.11 9.03 23.93
CA PHE A 362 -1.05 8.17 24.20
C PHE A 362 -0.73 6.73 23.83
N MET A 363 -0.99 5.81 24.76
CA MET A 363 -0.71 4.38 24.59
C MET A 363 -1.87 3.54 25.14
N ASP A 364 -2.28 2.54 24.39
CA ASP A 364 -3.33 1.62 24.82
C ASP A 364 -2.76 0.52 25.74
N GLN A 365 -3.63 0.03 26.65
CA GLN A 365 -3.27 -0.95 27.69
C GLN A 365 -2.84 -2.34 27.18
N ASP A 366 -2.98 -2.61 25.89
CA ASP A 366 -2.70 -3.88 25.23
C ASP A 366 -1.63 -3.81 24.14
N ASP A 367 -1.08 -2.62 23.90
CA ASP A 367 -0.07 -2.37 22.88
C ASP A 367 1.35 -2.31 23.46
N ILE A 368 2.37 -2.30 22.59
CA ILE A 368 3.77 -2.42 22.99
C ILE A 368 4.61 -1.33 22.34
N LEU A 369 5.47 -0.69 23.12
CA LEU A 369 6.49 0.23 22.59
C LEU A 369 7.76 -0.52 22.16
N GLU A 370 8.38 -0.06 21.09
CA GLU A 370 9.74 -0.50 20.74
C GLU A 370 10.79 0.07 21.71
N PRO A 371 11.91 -0.62 21.96
CA PRO A 371 12.89 -0.22 22.99
C PRO A 371 13.46 1.20 22.86
N ASP A 372 13.49 1.75 21.65
CA ASP A 372 14.00 3.09 21.33
C ASP A 372 12.90 4.16 21.19
N ALA A 373 11.64 3.82 21.42
CA ALA A 373 10.49 4.71 21.20
C ALA A 373 10.61 6.06 21.93
N VAL A 374 10.84 6.04 23.25
CA VAL A 374 10.97 7.28 24.05
C VAL A 374 12.15 8.12 23.57
N PHE A 375 13.30 7.51 23.29
CA PHE A 375 14.47 8.23 22.78
C PHE A 375 14.17 8.94 21.45
N ARG A 376 13.56 8.23 20.51
CA ARG A 376 13.25 8.74 19.16
C ARG A 376 12.21 9.86 19.18
N ILE A 377 11.22 9.78 20.08
CA ILE A 377 10.25 10.87 20.31
C ILE A 377 10.94 12.09 20.92
N LEU A 378 11.80 11.90 21.93
CA LEU A 378 12.51 13.00 22.57
C LEU A 378 13.53 13.68 21.64
N ASP A 379 14.18 12.94 20.75
CA ASP A 379 15.03 13.49 19.69
C ASP A 379 14.24 14.45 18.79
N ALA A 380 13.04 14.05 18.35
CA ALA A 380 12.15 14.92 17.58
C ALA A 380 11.65 16.12 18.42
N ALA A 381 11.32 15.91 19.68
CA ALA A 381 10.87 16.94 20.61
C ALA A 381 11.95 18.02 20.88
N SER A 382 13.24 17.66 20.80
CA SER A 382 14.36 18.59 20.97
C SER A 382 14.35 19.75 19.96
N ALA A 383 13.73 19.55 18.80
CA ALA A 383 13.52 20.59 17.79
C ALA A 383 12.38 21.56 18.13
N GLY A 384 11.66 21.35 19.23
CA GLY A 384 10.57 22.21 19.67
C GLY A 384 9.32 22.09 18.80
N VAL A 385 9.03 20.91 18.27
CA VAL A 385 7.82 20.65 17.45
C VAL A 385 6.56 20.49 18.31
N ASP A 386 5.37 20.67 17.75
CA ASP A 386 4.12 20.69 18.53
C ASP A 386 3.41 19.33 18.59
N LEU A 387 3.47 18.58 17.50
CA LEU A 387 2.89 17.25 17.34
C LEU A 387 3.92 16.32 16.72
N ILE A 388 4.05 15.10 17.25
CA ILE A 388 4.97 14.08 16.78
C ILE A 388 4.19 12.79 16.55
N TYR A 389 4.45 12.11 15.43
CA TYR A 389 3.94 10.77 15.16
C TYR A 389 5.04 9.89 14.55
N SER A 390 4.90 8.58 14.68
CA SER A 390 5.84 7.58 14.15
C SER A 390 5.12 6.54 13.30
N ASP A 391 5.87 5.55 12.82
CA ASP A 391 5.33 4.38 12.15
C ASP A 391 4.96 3.30 13.18
N GLU A 392 4.15 2.32 12.77
CA GLU A 392 3.71 1.21 13.62
C GLU A 392 3.75 -0.14 12.90
N ALA A 393 3.92 -1.20 13.69
CA ALA A 393 3.72 -2.57 13.29
C ALA A 393 2.31 -2.98 13.72
N ILE A 394 1.60 -3.66 12.83
CA ILE A 394 0.33 -4.30 13.17
C ILE A 394 0.65 -5.72 13.60
N ILE A 395 0.29 -6.07 14.82
CA ILE A 395 0.45 -7.41 15.38
C ILE A 395 -0.91 -8.06 15.65
N GLU A 396 -0.94 -9.38 15.70
CA GLU A 396 -2.10 -10.11 16.23
C GLU A 396 -1.98 -10.28 17.75
N MET A 397 -2.67 -11.24 18.35
CA MET A 397 -2.65 -11.48 19.80
C MET A 397 -1.24 -11.75 20.37
N ASP A 398 -0.35 -12.33 19.55
CA ASP A 398 1.06 -12.56 19.89
C ASP A 398 1.92 -11.37 19.43
N ARG A 399 2.73 -10.85 20.35
CA ARG A 399 3.62 -9.69 20.12
C ARG A 399 4.62 -9.85 18.98
N ASP A 400 4.98 -11.07 18.62
CA ASP A 400 5.94 -11.37 17.54
C ASP A 400 5.24 -11.81 16.24
N CYS A 401 3.90 -11.79 16.22
CA CYS A 401 3.11 -12.00 15.01
C CYS A 401 2.83 -10.69 14.29
N VAL A 402 3.82 -10.16 13.58
CA VAL A 402 3.66 -8.96 12.74
C VAL A 402 2.97 -9.33 11.44
N VAL A 403 1.85 -8.67 11.14
CA VAL A 403 1.06 -8.87 9.91
C VAL A 403 1.18 -7.70 8.93
N GLY A 404 1.79 -6.59 9.34
CA GLY A 404 2.05 -5.47 8.46
C GLY A 404 2.76 -4.31 9.16
N PHE A 405 3.15 -3.32 8.36
CA PHE A 405 3.70 -2.06 8.84
C PHE A 405 2.94 -0.90 8.21
N ALA A 406 2.57 0.09 9.03
CA ALA A 406 2.04 1.36 8.58
C ALA A 406 3.18 2.37 8.52
N LEU A 407 3.89 2.38 7.38
CA LEU A 407 5.01 3.27 7.09
C LEU A 407 4.52 4.58 6.48
N ARG A 408 4.62 5.68 7.22
CA ARG A 408 3.92 6.93 6.93
C ARG A 408 4.82 7.94 6.20
N PRO A 409 4.26 8.78 5.32
CA PRO A 409 5.03 9.91 4.79
C PRO A 409 5.26 10.97 5.87
N SER A 410 6.05 12.00 5.53
CA SER A 410 6.00 13.28 6.25
C SER A 410 4.58 13.85 6.24
N PHE A 411 4.30 14.76 7.18
CA PHE A 411 2.93 15.21 7.41
C PHE A 411 2.29 15.81 6.15
N SER A 412 1.20 15.19 5.70
CA SER A 412 0.33 15.73 4.65
C SER A 412 -1.04 15.97 5.26
N TYR A 413 -1.35 17.25 5.46
CA TYR A 413 -2.64 17.69 5.99
C TYR A 413 -3.81 17.17 5.14
N ASP A 414 -3.67 17.23 3.82
CA ASP A 414 -4.69 16.78 2.88
C ASP A 414 -4.88 15.26 2.92
N TYR A 415 -3.79 14.52 3.12
CA TYR A 415 -3.85 13.09 3.35
C TYR A 415 -4.53 12.75 4.67
N TYR A 416 -4.25 13.49 5.75
CA TYR A 416 -4.90 13.26 7.04
C TYR A 416 -6.42 13.49 6.96
N LEU A 417 -6.88 14.53 6.25
CA LEU A 417 -8.30 14.77 6.02
C LEU A 417 -8.96 13.68 5.17
N SER A 418 -8.25 13.11 4.21
CA SER A 418 -8.75 12.02 3.37
C SER A 418 -8.62 10.64 4.03
N HIS A 419 -7.71 10.46 4.97
CA HIS A 419 -7.45 9.22 5.68
C HIS A 419 -6.69 9.58 6.97
N PRO A 420 -7.32 9.58 8.16
CA PRO A 420 -6.66 9.84 9.43
C PRO A 420 -5.63 8.75 9.75
N TYR A 421 -4.45 8.84 9.11
CA TYR A 421 -3.50 7.74 8.97
C TYR A 421 -2.61 7.54 10.21
N PHE A 422 -2.76 8.38 11.24
CA PHE A 422 -2.12 8.23 12.54
C PHE A 422 -3.09 8.67 13.66
N VAL A 423 -3.10 7.89 14.74
CA VAL A 423 -3.81 8.17 16.00
C VAL A 423 -3.09 7.53 17.20
N HIS A 424 -2.41 6.40 16.99
CA HIS A 424 -1.66 5.69 18.03
C HIS A 424 -0.27 6.25 18.24
N PHE A 425 0.17 6.24 19.51
CA PHE A 425 1.48 6.70 19.96
C PHE A 425 1.88 8.08 19.43
N VAL A 426 0.89 8.94 19.24
CA VAL A 426 1.09 10.36 18.93
C VAL A 426 1.55 11.08 20.19
N SER A 427 2.51 11.98 20.05
CA SER A 427 3.01 12.80 21.16
C SER A 427 2.70 14.28 20.90
N VAL A 428 1.99 14.90 21.83
CA VAL A 428 1.53 16.29 21.73
C VAL A 428 2.25 17.12 22.78
N ARG A 429 2.69 18.32 22.42
CA ARG A 429 3.20 19.30 23.39
C ARG A 429 2.17 19.51 24.50
N ARG A 430 2.56 19.31 25.76
CA ARG A 430 1.63 19.33 26.90
C ARG A 430 0.81 20.62 26.97
N SER A 431 1.43 21.77 26.70
CA SER A 431 0.74 23.06 26.72
C SER A 431 -0.43 23.13 25.72
N ILE A 432 -0.35 22.45 24.58
CA ILE A 432 -1.43 22.37 23.59
C ILE A 432 -2.52 21.42 24.08
N ALA A 433 -2.15 20.20 24.51
CA ALA A 433 -3.10 19.21 25.01
C ALA A 433 -3.94 19.77 26.18
N VAL A 434 -3.29 20.44 27.14
CA VAL A 434 -3.94 21.09 28.29
C VAL A 434 -4.81 22.27 27.85
N LYS A 435 -4.33 23.13 26.94
CA LYS A 435 -5.11 24.26 26.40
C LYS A 435 -6.42 23.78 25.75
N LEU A 436 -6.36 22.66 25.03
CA LEU A 436 -7.51 22.10 24.32
C LEU A 436 -8.49 21.34 25.22
N GLY A 437 -8.12 21.07 26.48
CA GLY A 437 -8.95 20.30 27.42
C GLY A 437 -9.04 18.80 27.11
N GLY A 438 -8.14 18.26 26.27
CA GLY A 438 -8.10 16.85 25.91
C GLY A 438 -9.19 16.39 24.94
N LEU A 439 -9.62 15.13 25.08
CA LEU A 439 -10.65 14.45 24.28
C LEU A 439 -12.05 14.97 24.62
N ASP A 440 -12.94 15.02 23.62
CA ASP A 440 -14.34 15.37 23.82
C ASP A 440 -15.09 14.19 24.45
N GLU A 441 -15.45 14.30 25.74
CA GLU A 441 -16.12 13.24 26.50
C GLU A 441 -17.54 12.93 26.02
N SER A 442 -18.13 13.80 25.18
CA SER A 442 -19.43 13.52 24.55
C SER A 442 -19.33 12.53 23.38
N MET A 443 -18.11 12.30 22.87
CA MET A 443 -17.84 11.37 21.77
C MET A 443 -17.41 10.01 22.31
N SER A 444 -18.08 8.96 21.84
CA SER A 444 -17.75 7.57 22.17
C SER A 444 -16.88 6.87 21.12
N ILE A 445 -16.79 7.42 19.91
CA ILE A 445 -16.04 6.90 18.76
C ILE A 445 -15.41 8.08 18.02
N SER A 446 -14.22 7.88 17.44
CA SER A 446 -13.46 8.88 16.67
C SER A 446 -13.13 10.16 17.46
N MET A 447 -13.11 10.08 18.79
CA MET A 447 -12.71 11.17 19.69
C MET A 447 -11.23 11.54 19.53
N ASP A 448 -10.41 10.55 19.18
CA ASP A 448 -9.00 10.66 18.84
C ASP A 448 -8.80 11.48 17.57
N VAL A 449 -9.59 11.23 16.52
CA VAL A 449 -9.54 12.00 15.27
C VAL A 449 -9.95 13.46 15.48
N ASP A 450 -11.05 13.74 16.20
CA ASP A 450 -11.43 15.14 16.51
C ASP A 450 -10.35 15.84 17.34
N PHE A 451 -9.75 15.15 18.32
CA PHE A 451 -8.67 15.73 19.12
C PHE A 451 -7.42 16.00 18.29
N MET A 452 -6.99 15.08 17.42
CA MET A 452 -5.85 15.30 16.53
C MET A 452 -6.10 16.46 15.58
N LEU A 453 -7.31 16.61 15.04
CA LEU A 453 -7.68 17.77 14.21
C LEU A 453 -7.57 19.07 15.01
N ARG A 454 -8.06 19.12 16.25
CA ARG A 454 -7.90 20.29 17.14
C ARG A 454 -6.43 20.58 17.49
N VAL A 455 -5.61 19.55 17.68
CA VAL A 455 -4.15 19.71 17.89
C VAL A 455 -3.49 20.29 16.64
N ILE A 456 -3.83 19.78 15.45
CA ILE A 456 -3.32 20.30 14.17
C ILE A 456 -3.73 21.77 13.96
N GLU A 457 -4.95 22.16 14.34
CA GLU A 457 -5.44 23.54 14.30
C GLU A 457 -4.59 24.51 15.16
N GLU A 458 -4.02 24.03 16.27
CA GLU A 458 -3.20 24.81 17.20
C GLU A 458 -1.69 24.71 16.92
N SER A 459 -1.27 23.70 16.16
CA SER A 459 0.15 23.42 15.91
C SER A 459 0.75 24.35 14.86
N CYS A 460 1.99 24.77 15.08
CA CYS A 460 2.82 25.44 14.07
C CYS A 460 3.73 24.45 13.33
N SER A 461 3.99 23.28 13.94
CA SER A 461 4.84 22.25 13.33
C SER A 461 4.45 20.83 13.73
N VAL A 462 4.59 19.91 12.78
CA VAL A 462 4.35 18.47 12.97
C VAL A 462 5.59 17.70 12.53
N SER A 463 6.04 16.75 13.36
CA SER A 463 7.19 15.90 13.04
C SER A 463 6.76 14.46 12.82
N HIS A 464 7.20 13.88 11.70
CA HIS A 464 7.21 12.43 11.51
C HIS A 464 8.55 11.88 11.98
N VAL A 465 8.53 10.80 12.75
CA VAL A 465 9.72 10.00 13.07
C VAL A 465 9.68 8.74 12.19
N PRO A 466 10.52 8.63 11.14
CA PRO A 466 10.57 7.45 10.28
C PRO A 466 11.21 6.26 11.01
N ALA A 467 10.43 5.63 11.87
CA ALA A 467 10.74 4.42 12.59
C ALA A 467 9.44 3.78 13.09
N VAL A 468 9.42 2.45 13.07
CA VAL A 468 8.36 1.67 13.71
C VAL A 468 8.63 1.71 15.21
N LEU A 469 7.83 2.48 15.96
CA LEU A 469 8.00 2.68 17.42
C LEU A 469 6.87 2.05 18.26
N TYR A 470 5.80 1.62 17.60
CA TYR A 470 4.59 1.11 18.23
C TYR A 470 4.18 -0.22 17.61
N ARG A 471 3.79 -1.20 18.42
CA ARG A 471 3.12 -2.42 17.98
C ARG A 471 1.65 -2.35 18.39
N TRP A 472 0.78 -2.19 17.39
CA TRP A 472 -0.66 -2.15 17.57
C TRP A 472 -1.24 -3.56 17.51
N ARG A 473 -1.85 -4.00 18.62
CA ARG A 473 -2.44 -5.32 18.79
C ARG A 473 -3.86 -5.38 18.27
N THR A 474 -4.07 -6.26 17.30
CA THR A 474 -5.40 -6.52 16.75
C THR A 474 -5.99 -7.79 17.35
N HIS A 475 -7.20 -7.68 17.91
CA HIS A 475 -7.95 -8.80 18.48
C HIS A 475 -9.48 -8.62 18.31
N PRO A 476 -10.30 -9.67 18.44
CA PRO A 476 -11.76 -9.58 18.23
C PRO A 476 -12.49 -8.59 19.16
N GLY A 477 -11.86 -8.20 20.27
CA GLY A 477 -12.38 -7.22 21.22
C GLY A 477 -12.06 -5.76 20.86
N SER A 478 -11.15 -5.50 19.92
CA SER A 478 -10.72 -4.15 19.56
C SER A 478 -11.91 -3.31 19.08
N ALA A 479 -12.05 -2.10 19.62
CA ALA A 479 -13.21 -1.23 19.41
C ALA A 479 -13.51 -0.95 17.93
N GLY A 480 -12.47 -0.84 17.08
CA GLY A 480 -12.59 -0.56 15.64
C GLY A 480 -13.31 -1.63 14.80
N HIS A 481 -13.47 -2.85 15.33
CA HIS A 481 -14.20 -3.93 14.63
C HIS A 481 -15.72 -3.88 14.85
N LYS A 482 -16.19 -3.05 15.80
CA LYS A 482 -17.61 -2.93 16.15
C LYS A 482 -18.27 -1.88 15.23
N SER A 483 -18.63 -2.33 14.03
CA SER A 483 -19.40 -1.62 13.00
C SER A 483 -18.67 -0.48 12.28
N ALA A 484 -18.04 -0.82 11.15
CA ALA A 484 -17.35 0.12 10.26
C ALA A 484 -18.21 1.34 9.84
N SER A 485 -19.53 1.19 9.75
CA SER A 485 -20.43 2.31 9.41
C SER A 485 -20.50 3.36 10.52
N ILE A 486 -20.55 2.94 11.78
CA ILE A 486 -20.62 3.86 12.93
C ILE A 486 -19.33 4.66 13.05
N VAL A 487 -18.16 3.99 12.89
CA VAL A 487 -16.86 4.67 12.84
C VAL A 487 -16.81 5.68 11.69
N THR A 488 -17.30 5.29 10.51
CA THR A 488 -17.34 6.18 9.35
C THR A 488 -18.19 7.42 9.61
N GLU A 489 -19.39 7.27 10.17
CA GLU A 489 -20.30 8.38 10.50
C GLU A 489 -19.67 9.32 11.56
N ALA A 490 -19.07 8.75 12.61
CA ALA A 490 -18.41 9.53 13.66
C ALA A 490 -17.20 10.33 13.11
N THR A 491 -16.39 9.73 12.25
CA THR A 491 -15.25 10.41 11.63
C THR A 491 -15.68 11.48 10.63
N VAL A 492 -16.76 11.25 9.86
CA VAL A 492 -17.36 12.30 9.01
C VAL A 492 -17.74 13.51 9.86
N ALA A 493 -18.44 13.30 10.98
CA ALA A 493 -18.82 14.39 11.88
C ALA A 493 -17.60 15.12 12.48
N ALA A 494 -16.52 14.42 12.81
CA ALA A 494 -15.27 15.03 13.30
C ALA A 494 -14.61 15.93 12.23
N LEU A 495 -14.58 15.49 10.96
CA LEU A 495 -14.07 16.27 9.84
C LEU A 495 -14.95 17.49 9.54
N GLU A 496 -16.28 17.35 9.61
CA GLU A 496 -17.21 18.47 9.46
C GLU A 496 -17.01 19.53 10.56
N ARG A 497 -16.87 19.09 11.83
CA ARG A 497 -16.52 19.98 12.95
C ARG A 497 -15.21 20.71 12.70
N HIS A 498 -14.20 20.03 12.18
CA HIS A 498 -12.91 20.64 11.83
C HIS A 498 -13.06 21.70 10.74
N HIS A 499 -13.76 21.42 9.64
CA HIS A 499 -13.98 22.41 8.58
C HIS A 499 -14.77 23.61 9.07
N ALA A 500 -15.77 23.40 9.94
CA ALA A 500 -16.52 24.48 10.57
C ALA A 500 -15.62 25.38 11.43
N ARG A 501 -14.71 24.81 12.25
CA ARG A 501 -13.71 25.58 13.03
C ARG A 501 -12.74 26.35 12.14
N MET A 502 -12.37 25.78 11.00
CA MET A 502 -11.49 26.41 10.01
C MET A 502 -12.22 27.41 9.08
N GLY A 503 -13.54 27.58 9.23
CA GLY A 503 -14.35 28.48 8.39
C GLY A 503 -14.42 28.05 6.93
N ARG A 504 -14.46 26.74 6.65
CA ARG A 504 -14.46 26.18 5.30
C ARG A 504 -15.79 25.50 4.96
N ASP A 505 -16.31 25.84 3.78
CA ASP A 505 -17.51 25.22 3.22
C ASP A 505 -17.15 23.94 2.48
N MET A 506 -17.10 22.83 3.21
CA MET A 506 -16.76 21.51 2.69
C MET A 506 -17.93 20.53 2.87
N VAL A 507 -18.13 19.67 1.88
CA VAL A 507 -18.96 18.47 2.02
C VAL A 507 -18.04 17.28 2.32
N VAL A 508 -18.27 16.62 3.45
CA VAL A 508 -17.52 15.42 3.82
C VAL A 508 -18.37 14.19 3.51
N SER A 509 -17.78 13.21 2.84
CA SER A 509 -18.47 11.94 2.55
C SER A 509 -17.52 10.74 2.66
N PRO A 510 -18.03 9.52 2.88
CA PRO A 510 -17.21 8.31 2.84
C PRO A 510 -16.44 8.16 1.52
N GLY A 511 -15.20 7.67 1.63
CA GLY A 511 -14.29 7.38 0.53
C GLY A 511 -14.56 6.03 -0.13
N LYS A 512 -13.55 5.51 -0.84
CA LYS A 512 -13.67 4.25 -1.60
C LYS A 512 -13.40 3.00 -0.75
N THR A 513 -12.71 3.15 0.37
CA THR A 513 -12.38 2.08 1.33
C THR A 513 -12.69 2.51 2.76
N PHE A 514 -12.69 1.56 3.70
CA PHE A 514 -12.85 1.88 5.12
C PHE A 514 -11.84 2.93 5.58
N ASN A 515 -12.28 3.83 6.46
CA ASN A 515 -11.50 4.93 7.03
C ASN A 515 -10.86 5.88 5.98
N THR A 516 -11.49 6.02 4.81
CA THR A 516 -11.13 7.05 3.82
C THR A 516 -12.31 7.98 3.58
N PHE A 517 -12.04 9.24 3.22
CA PHE A 517 -13.02 10.31 3.17
C PHE A 517 -12.75 11.26 2.00
N LYS A 518 -13.83 11.75 1.41
CA LYS A 518 -13.80 12.87 0.46
C LYS A 518 -14.15 14.15 1.19
N ASN A 519 -13.43 15.21 0.86
CA ASN A 519 -13.63 16.55 1.38
C ASN A 519 -13.78 17.47 0.15
N ASP A 520 -15.01 17.64 -0.33
CA ASP A 520 -15.29 18.38 -1.56
C ASP A 520 -15.63 19.84 -1.22
N ASN A 521 -14.86 20.76 -1.80
CA ASN A 521 -15.07 22.20 -1.61
C ASN A 521 -16.31 22.66 -2.40
N ILE A 522 -17.28 23.26 -1.70
CA ILE A 522 -18.49 23.78 -2.31
C ILE A 522 -18.18 25.00 -3.19
N ASN A 523 -17.21 25.82 -2.77
CA ASN A 523 -16.78 27.01 -3.47
C ASN A 523 -15.76 26.65 -4.56
N ASN A 524 -16.21 25.90 -5.57
CA ASN A 524 -15.38 25.43 -6.68
C ASN A 524 -15.57 26.26 -7.96
N PHE A 525 -15.84 27.57 -7.88
CA PHE A 525 -16.08 28.40 -9.07
C PHE A 525 -14.78 28.82 -9.79
N GLY A 526 -14.93 29.34 -11.01
CA GLY A 526 -13.86 29.95 -11.80
C GLY A 526 -13.66 29.27 -13.16
N ARG A 527 -13.25 30.04 -14.17
CA ARG A 527 -13.14 29.55 -15.55
C ARG A 527 -11.87 28.74 -15.74
N ILE A 528 -11.97 27.67 -16.52
CA ILE A 528 -10.88 26.75 -16.82
C ILE A 528 -10.51 26.84 -18.30
N LEU A 529 -9.22 27.02 -18.58
CA LEU A 529 -8.66 26.85 -19.92
C LEU A 529 -7.95 25.51 -20.01
N ALA A 530 -8.51 24.55 -20.73
CA ALA A 530 -7.82 23.31 -21.07
C ALA A 530 -6.89 23.52 -22.28
N VAL A 531 -5.63 23.13 -22.17
CA VAL A 531 -4.62 23.29 -23.22
C VAL A 531 -4.17 21.90 -23.68
N VAL A 532 -4.36 21.61 -24.97
CA VAL A 532 -4.16 20.27 -25.55
C VAL A 532 -3.25 20.34 -26.78
N PRO A 533 -1.94 20.05 -26.65
CA PRO A 533 -1.05 19.94 -27.80
C PRO A 533 -1.31 18.65 -28.59
N THR A 534 -1.35 18.74 -29.93
CA THR A 534 -1.58 17.58 -30.80
C THR A 534 -0.75 17.65 -32.07
N LYS A 535 -0.51 16.47 -32.66
CA LYS A 535 0.01 16.30 -34.01
C LYS A 535 -0.53 15.01 -34.61
N ASP A 536 -1.29 15.13 -35.70
CA ASP A 536 -1.96 14.02 -36.37
C ASP A 536 -2.83 13.19 -35.40
N ARG A 537 -3.19 11.96 -35.78
CA ARG A 537 -3.84 10.96 -34.93
C ARG A 537 -5.22 11.36 -34.43
N ILE A 538 -6.15 11.41 -35.37
CA ILE A 538 -7.58 11.62 -35.09
C ILE A 538 -8.15 10.64 -34.08
N ASP A 539 -7.62 9.41 -34.03
CA ASP A 539 -7.99 8.36 -33.09
C ASP A 539 -7.66 8.67 -31.62
N LEU A 540 -6.86 9.72 -31.35
CA LEU A 540 -6.54 10.16 -29.99
C LEU A 540 -7.19 11.51 -29.66
N ILE A 541 -6.94 12.52 -30.48
CA ILE A 541 -7.41 13.89 -30.18
C ILE A 541 -8.93 13.98 -30.15
N LYS A 542 -9.64 13.25 -31.03
CA LYS A 542 -11.11 13.31 -31.06
C LYS A 542 -11.72 12.72 -29.78
N PRO A 543 -11.41 11.48 -29.36
CA PRO A 543 -11.87 10.95 -28.07
C PRO A 543 -11.50 11.84 -26.89
N CYS A 544 -10.29 12.43 -26.90
CA CYS A 544 -9.86 13.35 -25.86
C CYS A 544 -10.79 14.56 -25.73
N ILE A 545 -10.98 15.32 -26.82
CA ILE A 545 -11.83 16.51 -26.79
C ILE A 545 -13.29 16.17 -26.51
N GLU A 546 -13.84 15.12 -27.14
CA GLU A 546 -15.23 14.72 -26.95
C GLU A 546 -15.50 14.23 -25.52
N SER A 547 -14.58 13.47 -24.91
CA SER A 547 -14.73 13.00 -23.52
C SER A 547 -14.65 14.15 -22.51
N VAL A 548 -13.71 15.09 -22.70
CA VAL A 548 -13.60 16.29 -21.84
C VAL A 548 -14.89 17.11 -21.92
N LEU A 549 -15.33 17.50 -23.12
CA LEU A 549 -16.55 18.30 -23.30
C LEU A 549 -17.82 17.62 -22.77
N LYS A 550 -17.88 16.29 -22.82
CA LYS A 550 -19.01 15.50 -22.29
C LYS A 550 -19.02 15.40 -20.77
N THR A 551 -17.86 15.50 -20.14
CA THR A 551 -17.68 15.25 -18.69
C THR A 551 -17.40 16.52 -17.88
N SER A 552 -17.27 17.68 -18.53
CA SER A 552 -17.08 18.98 -17.91
C SER A 552 -18.28 19.92 -18.09
N GLY A 553 -18.40 20.91 -17.21
CA GLY A 553 -19.33 22.04 -17.37
C GLY A 553 -18.97 23.04 -18.47
N ASP A 554 -19.83 24.06 -18.64
CA ASP A 554 -19.68 25.18 -19.60
C ASP A 554 -18.66 26.25 -19.16
N ASP A 555 -18.09 26.09 -17.98
CA ASP A 555 -17.01 26.91 -17.42
C ASP A 555 -15.62 26.49 -17.89
N LEU A 556 -15.53 25.45 -18.73
CA LEU A 556 -14.32 24.96 -19.36
C LEU A 556 -14.30 25.26 -20.87
N ASP A 557 -13.28 26.01 -21.30
CA ASP A 557 -12.93 26.18 -22.72
C ASP A 557 -11.68 25.37 -23.04
N ILE A 558 -11.51 25.01 -24.31
CA ILE A 558 -10.36 24.22 -24.77
C ILE A 558 -9.58 25.00 -25.83
N VAL A 559 -8.25 24.94 -25.77
CA VAL A 559 -7.34 25.34 -26.84
C VAL A 559 -6.56 24.13 -27.33
N ILE A 560 -6.76 23.78 -28.59
CA ILE A 560 -5.94 22.79 -29.29
C ILE A 560 -4.73 23.49 -29.89
N ILE A 561 -3.53 23.02 -29.58
CA ILE A 561 -2.28 23.46 -30.22
C ILE A 561 -1.94 22.45 -31.31
N ASP A 562 -2.16 22.82 -32.56
CA ASP A 562 -1.83 21.99 -33.72
C ASP A 562 -0.35 22.18 -34.11
N HIS A 563 0.48 21.17 -33.85
CA HIS A 563 1.89 21.13 -34.25
C HIS A 563 2.04 20.67 -35.71
N GLN A 564 1.39 21.40 -36.61
CA GLN A 564 1.42 21.20 -38.06
C GLN A 564 0.97 19.80 -38.47
N SER A 565 -0.24 19.41 -38.06
CA SER A 565 -0.86 18.14 -38.49
C SER A 565 -0.98 18.07 -40.01
N THR A 566 -0.58 16.93 -40.56
CA THR A 566 -0.71 16.57 -41.97
C THR A 566 -1.92 15.66 -42.22
N ASP A 567 -2.45 15.03 -41.17
CA ASP A 567 -3.69 14.27 -41.20
C ASP A 567 -4.89 15.19 -41.46
N VAL A 568 -5.47 15.03 -42.65
CA VAL A 568 -6.65 15.79 -43.10
C VAL A 568 -7.84 15.58 -42.16
N ALA A 569 -7.97 14.41 -41.52
CA ALA A 569 -9.05 14.15 -40.57
C ALA A 569 -8.91 15.05 -39.32
N VAL A 570 -7.69 15.24 -38.82
CA VAL A 570 -7.41 16.13 -37.68
C VAL A 570 -7.66 17.59 -38.04
N VAL A 571 -7.16 18.04 -39.20
CA VAL A 571 -7.38 19.41 -39.68
C VAL A 571 -8.88 19.70 -39.84
N ASN A 572 -9.64 18.75 -40.40
CA ASN A 572 -11.09 18.89 -40.54
C ASN A 572 -11.81 18.84 -39.18
N PHE A 573 -11.37 18.01 -38.25
CA PHE A 573 -11.93 17.95 -36.90
C PHE A 573 -11.76 19.28 -36.17
N ILE A 574 -10.55 19.85 -36.17
CA ILE A 574 -10.26 21.13 -35.51
C ILE A 574 -11.12 22.27 -36.09
N LYS A 575 -11.31 22.30 -37.42
CA LYS A 575 -12.12 23.34 -38.09
C LYS A 575 -13.62 23.27 -37.77
N ASN A 576 -14.14 22.08 -37.46
CA ASN A 576 -15.56 21.83 -37.25
C ASN A 576 -15.88 21.48 -35.78
N CYS A 577 -15.00 21.85 -34.85
CA CYS A 577 -15.13 21.51 -33.44
C CYS A 577 -16.20 22.36 -32.73
N ASP A 578 -16.54 21.97 -31.50
CA ASP A 578 -17.46 22.71 -30.61
C ASP A 578 -16.99 24.18 -30.45
N PRO A 579 -17.89 25.18 -30.39
CA PRO A 579 -17.53 26.59 -30.24
C PRO A 579 -16.66 26.93 -29.01
N ARG A 580 -16.70 26.08 -27.97
CA ARG A 580 -15.82 26.19 -26.77
C ARG A 580 -14.37 25.79 -27.08
N VAL A 581 -14.11 25.20 -28.24
CA VAL A 581 -12.80 24.73 -28.69
C VAL A 581 -12.20 25.74 -29.65
N LYS A 582 -11.15 26.40 -29.21
CA LYS A 582 -10.27 27.24 -30.02
C LYS A 582 -9.06 26.44 -30.47
N SER A 583 -8.36 26.96 -31.47
CA SER A 583 -7.10 26.35 -31.92
C SER A 583 -6.05 27.39 -32.26
N MET A 584 -4.79 26.96 -32.20
CA MET A 584 -3.65 27.68 -32.74
C MET A 584 -2.69 26.73 -33.42
N ILE A 585 -1.96 27.22 -34.41
CA ILE A 585 -0.87 26.48 -35.05
C ILE A 585 0.43 26.84 -34.33
N TYR A 586 1.25 25.84 -34.04
CA TYR A 586 2.62 26.01 -33.58
C TYR A 586 3.60 25.55 -34.66
N GLU A 587 4.51 26.44 -35.07
CA GLU A 587 5.51 26.16 -36.10
C GLU A 587 6.90 25.99 -35.48
N GLY A 588 7.65 24.97 -35.94
CA GLY A 588 9.03 24.74 -35.53
C GLY A 588 9.26 23.37 -34.87
N GLU A 589 10.38 23.25 -34.15
CA GLU A 589 10.74 22.01 -33.44
C GLU A 589 9.80 21.71 -32.27
N PHE A 590 9.56 20.43 -32.01
CA PHE A 590 8.73 19.98 -30.91
C PHE A 590 9.30 20.47 -29.58
N ASN A 591 8.48 21.20 -28.83
CA ASN A 591 8.80 21.63 -27.49
C ASN A 591 7.49 21.76 -26.69
N TYR A 592 7.21 20.76 -25.84
CA TYR A 592 5.99 20.70 -25.05
C TYR A 592 5.83 21.95 -24.17
N SER A 593 6.90 22.32 -23.46
CA SER A 593 6.94 23.48 -22.57
C SER A 593 6.61 24.78 -23.29
N LYS A 594 7.26 25.03 -24.44
CA LYS A 594 7.05 26.24 -25.24
C LYS A 594 5.66 26.33 -25.84
N MET A 595 5.14 25.23 -26.38
CA MET A 595 3.77 25.19 -26.92
C MET A 595 2.75 25.59 -25.85
N ASN A 596 2.82 24.97 -24.67
CA ASN A 596 1.91 25.26 -23.56
C ASN A 596 2.04 26.70 -23.04
N ASN A 597 3.26 27.22 -22.93
CA ASN A 597 3.50 28.62 -22.55
C ASN A 597 2.85 29.59 -23.54
N LEU A 598 3.03 29.38 -24.85
CA LEU A 598 2.46 30.25 -25.89
C LEU A 598 0.92 30.19 -25.92
N ALA A 599 0.33 29.02 -25.69
CA ALA A 599 -1.12 28.90 -25.60
C ALA A 599 -1.68 29.65 -24.39
N PHE A 600 -1.02 29.55 -23.24
CA PHE A 600 -1.41 30.34 -22.06
C PHE A 600 -1.23 31.84 -22.29
N GLU A 601 -0.12 32.28 -22.88
CA GLU A 601 0.11 33.71 -23.19
C GLU A 601 -0.99 34.27 -24.10
N ARG A 602 -1.43 33.49 -25.09
CA ARG A 602 -2.41 33.94 -26.08
C ARG A 602 -3.86 33.84 -25.63
N PHE A 603 -4.19 32.86 -24.81
CA PHE A 603 -5.58 32.52 -24.47
C PHE A 603 -5.89 32.50 -22.97
N GLY A 604 -4.89 32.56 -22.10
CA GLY A 604 -5.06 32.41 -20.65
C GLY A 604 -5.68 33.60 -19.94
N ASP A 605 -5.73 34.77 -20.57
CA ASP A 605 -6.36 35.95 -19.99
C ASP A 605 -7.87 35.74 -19.75
N GLY A 606 -8.34 36.02 -18.53
CA GLY A 606 -9.74 35.84 -18.13
C GLY A 606 -10.09 34.43 -17.64
N TYR A 607 -9.10 33.55 -17.45
CA TYR A 607 -9.27 32.24 -16.81
C TYR A 607 -8.59 32.22 -15.44
N ASP A 608 -9.22 31.55 -14.49
CA ASP A 608 -8.73 31.39 -13.12
C ASP A 608 -7.79 30.19 -13.01
N TYR A 609 -8.04 29.17 -13.84
CA TYR A 609 -7.29 27.91 -13.86
C TYR A 609 -6.89 27.53 -15.28
N VAL A 610 -5.75 26.86 -15.38
CA VAL A 610 -5.25 26.24 -16.61
C VAL A 610 -5.15 24.74 -16.36
N LEU A 611 -5.66 23.95 -17.28
CA LEU A 611 -5.63 22.50 -17.25
C LEU A 611 -4.80 22.01 -18.45
N PHE A 612 -3.59 21.51 -18.19
CA PHE A 612 -2.77 20.90 -19.24
C PHE A 612 -3.18 19.44 -19.42
N LEU A 613 -3.46 19.04 -20.66
CA LEU A 613 -3.82 17.69 -21.04
C LEU A 613 -2.97 17.21 -22.21
N ASN A 614 -2.61 15.94 -22.21
CA ASN A 614 -2.15 15.27 -23.43
C ASN A 614 -3.34 14.96 -24.36
N ASN A 615 -3.08 14.81 -25.65
CA ASN A 615 -4.12 14.54 -26.66
C ASN A 615 -4.67 13.11 -26.65
N ASP A 616 -4.16 12.23 -25.80
CA ASP A 616 -4.54 10.82 -25.64
C ASP A 616 -5.10 10.52 -24.24
N ILE A 617 -5.60 11.55 -23.57
CA ILE A 617 -6.42 11.44 -22.36
C ILE A 617 -7.86 11.11 -22.74
N GLU A 618 -8.51 10.24 -21.97
CA GLU A 618 -9.96 10.05 -22.02
C GLU A 618 -10.56 10.18 -20.63
N ALA A 619 -11.49 11.14 -20.48
CA ALA A 619 -12.22 11.37 -19.24
C ALA A 619 -13.35 10.35 -19.08
N ILE A 620 -13.44 9.73 -17.89
CA ILE A 620 -14.31 8.57 -17.65
C ILE A 620 -15.69 9.00 -17.12
N GLU A 621 -15.72 9.71 -15.99
CA GLU A 621 -16.94 10.09 -15.28
C GLU A 621 -17.00 11.61 -15.07
N PRO A 622 -18.17 12.26 -15.18
CA PRO A 622 -18.35 13.67 -14.84
C PRO A 622 -17.96 14.00 -13.38
N GLY A 623 -17.63 15.26 -13.10
CA GLY A 623 -17.30 15.74 -11.75
C GLY A 623 -15.79 15.72 -11.43
N TRP A 624 -14.97 15.10 -12.28
CA TRP A 624 -13.52 15.00 -12.07
C TRP A 624 -12.83 16.37 -12.08
N VAL A 625 -13.19 17.23 -13.04
CA VAL A 625 -12.55 18.53 -13.21
C VAL A 625 -13.04 19.55 -12.19
N GLU A 626 -14.32 19.50 -11.82
CA GLU A 626 -14.91 20.33 -10.76
C GLU A 626 -14.26 20.04 -9.41
N ARG A 627 -13.93 18.77 -9.17
CA ARG A 627 -13.24 18.34 -7.95
C ARG A 627 -11.78 18.77 -7.94
N MET A 628 -11.05 18.58 -9.05
CA MET A 628 -9.69 19.11 -9.18
C MET A 628 -9.65 20.62 -8.96
N ARG A 629 -10.62 21.36 -9.52
CA ARG A 629 -10.80 22.80 -9.29
C ARG A 629 -11.13 23.11 -7.84
N GLY A 630 -12.02 22.35 -7.21
CA GLY A 630 -12.35 22.49 -5.79
C GLY A 630 -11.12 22.37 -4.88
N LEU A 631 -10.21 21.43 -5.17
CA LEU A 631 -8.93 21.32 -4.48
C LEU A 631 -7.98 22.47 -4.82
N CYS A 632 -7.82 22.81 -6.11
CA CYS A 632 -6.92 23.85 -6.58
C CYS A 632 -7.33 25.25 -6.08
N SER A 633 -8.62 25.48 -5.88
CA SER A 633 -9.22 26.72 -5.35
C SER A 633 -8.93 26.99 -3.87
N ARG A 634 -8.34 26.03 -3.15
CA ARG A 634 -7.95 26.21 -1.75
C ARG A 634 -6.67 27.01 -1.61
N ASP A 635 -6.61 27.82 -0.56
CA ASP A 635 -5.41 28.56 -0.20
C ASP A 635 -4.24 27.61 0.07
N GLY A 636 -3.07 27.99 -0.43
CA GLY A 636 -1.85 27.19 -0.34
C GLY A 636 -1.74 26.05 -1.36
N VAL A 637 -2.79 25.70 -2.11
CA VAL A 637 -2.70 24.70 -3.20
C VAL A 637 -2.32 25.39 -4.50
N GLY A 638 -1.25 24.91 -5.14
CA GLY A 638 -0.75 25.42 -6.41
C GLY A 638 -1.16 24.56 -7.60
N ILE A 639 -0.98 23.24 -7.48
CA ILE A 639 -1.21 22.27 -8.56
C ILE A 639 -2.04 21.09 -8.03
N VAL A 640 -2.93 20.57 -8.88
CA VAL A 640 -3.66 19.31 -8.66
C VAL A 640 -3.52 18.42 -9.89
N GLY A 641 -3.13 17.15 -9.69
CA GLY A 641 -3.14 16.11 -10.73
C GLY A 641 -4.24 15.07 -10.50
N ALA A 642 -4.48 14.23 -11.50
CA ALA A 642 -5.44 13.13 -11.45
C ALA A 642 -4.74 11.75 -11.50
N VAL A 643 -5.41 10.69 -11.03
CA VAL A 643 -4.93 9.32 -11.27
C VAL A 643 -5.15 8.95 -12.73
N LEU A 644 -4.11 8.44 -13.38
CA LEU A 644 -4.17 8.00 -14.78
C LEU A 644 -4.02 6.50 -14.88
N LEU A 645 -4.82 5.90 -15.77
CA LEU A 645 -4.83 4.46 -16.05
C LEU A 645 -4.31 4.17 -17.46
N TYR A 646 -3.64 3.03 -17.60
CA TYR A 646 -3.41 2.40 -18.90
C TYR A 646 -4.71 1.77 -19.45
N ALA A 647 -4.71 1.40 -20.73
CA ALA A 647 -5.86 0.75 -21.39
C ALA A 647 -6.27 -0.59 -20.77
N ASP A 648 -5.41 -1.23 -19.98
CA ASP A 648 -5.66 -2.50 -19.29
C ASP A 648 -6.12 -2.32 -17.84
N ASP A 649 -6.55 -1.10 -17.47
CA ASP A 649 -6.96 -0.68 -16.13
C ASP A 649 -5.84 -0.77 -15.07
N SER A 650 -4.59 -0.97 -15.45
CA SER A 650 -3.48 -0.79 -14.52
C SER A 650 -3.18 0.69 -14.30
N VAL A 651 -2.76 1.04 -13.09
CA VAL A 651 -2.40 2.42 -12.75
C VAL A 651 -1.14 2.81 -13.50
N GLN A 652 -1.18 3.96 -14.17
CA GLN A 652 -0.03 4.57 -14.83
C GLN A 652 0.57 5.69 -13.98
N HIS A 653 -0.27 6.49 -13.34
CA HIS A 653 0.13 7.62 -12.52
C HIS A 653 -0.74 7.74 -11.27
N GLY A 654 -0.12 7.70 -10.09
CA GLY A 654 -0.75 8.05 -8.83
C GLY A 654 0.00 9.14 -8.07
N GLY A 655 0.68 10.06 -8.77
CA GLY A 655 1.67 11.00 -8.23
C GLY A 655 3.11 10.64 -8.65
N VAL A 656 4.04 11.58 -8.51
CA VAL A 656 5.47 11.38 -8.81
C VAL A 656 6.30 11.43 -7.52
N VAL A 657 7.26 10.52 -7.43
CA VAL A 657 8.30 10.48 -6.40
C VAL A 657 9.67 10.85 -6.98
N LEU A 658 10.47 11.64 -6.26
CA LEU A 658 11.82 12.00 -6.67
C LEU A 658 12.86 10.93 -6.30
N GLY A 659 13.94 10.83 -7.07
CA GLY A 659 15.12 10.00 -6.77
C GLY A 659 14.97 8.50 -7.03
N VAL A 660 13.74 7.98 -7.13
CA VAL A 660 13.48 6.58 -7.48
C VAL A 660 13.74 6.37 -8.99
N GLY A 661 14.52 5.35 -9.34
CA GLY A 661 14.80 5.02 -10.75
C GLY A 661 15.60 6.07 -11.52
N GLY A 662 16.16 7.08 -10.85
CA GLY A 662 16.92 8.17 -11.48
C GLY A 662 16.52 9.55 -10.95
N VAL A 663 15.81 10.33 -11.77
CA VAL A 663 15.34 11.68 -11.39
C VAL A 663 14.01 11.61 -10.65
N ALA A 664 13.05 10.91 -11.23
CA ALA A 664 11.70 10.78 -10.70
C ALA A 664 10.98 9.58 -11.33
N GLU A 665 9.98 9.02 -10.64
CA GLU A 665 9.16 7.90 -11.11
C GLU A 665 7.69 8.07 -10.70
N HIS A 666 6.78 7.46 -11.46
CA HIS A 666 5.36 7.42 -11.17
C HIS A 666 5.06 6.40 -10.06
N LEU A 667 4.36 6.85 -9.01
CA LEU A 667 3.90 5.98 -7.93
C LEU A 667 2.79 5.05 -8.43
N TYR A 668 2.82 3.81 -7.94
CA TYR A 668 1.86 2.73 -8.25
C TYR A 668 1.79 2.31 -9.72
N ARG A 669 2.78 2.68 -10.53
CA ARG A 669 2.83 2.28 -11.94
C ARG A 669 2.80 0.75 -12.09
N GLY A 670 1.85 0.26 -12.88
CA GLY A 670 1.60 -1.16 -13.14
C GLY A 670 0.81 -1.89 -12.06
N GLU A 671 0.44 -1.22 -10.96
CA GLU A 671 -0.47 -1.81 -9.96
C GLU A 671 -1.88 -1.93 -10.54
N PRO A 672 -2.65 -2.96 -10.18
CA PRO A 672 -4.03 -3.06 -10.62
C PRO A 672 -4.87 -1.97 -9.96
N PHE A 673 -5.73 -1.29 -10.73
CA PHE A 673 -6.64 -0.28 -10.18
C PHE A 673 -7.73 -0.86 -9.27
N MET A 674 -8.13 -2.11 -9.56
CA MET A 674 -9.08 -2.90 -8.77
C MET A 674 -8.34 -4.03 -8.05
N HIS A 675 -8.64 -4.24 -6.76
CA HIS A 675 -8.10 -5.34 -5.98
C HIS A 675 -9.25 -6.10 -5.31
N GLY A 676 -9.43 -7.37 -5.70
CA GLY A 676 -10.62 -8.13 -5.33
C GLY A 676 -11.90 -7.51 -5.91
N GLY A 677 -12.93 -7.35 -5.09
CA GLY A 677 -14.22 -6.74 -5.48
C GLY A 677 -14.28 -5.21 -5.36
N GLY A 678 -13.17 -4.54 -5.04
CA GLY A 678 -13.14 -3.09 -4.76
C GLY A 678 -11.94 -2.36 -5.35
N ARG A 679 -11.85 -1.05 -5.08
CA ARG A 679 -10.72 -0.21 -5.47
C ARG A 679 -9.45 -0.65 -4.72
N ASN A 680 -8.33 -0.71 -5.43
CA ASN A 680 -7.04 -0.93 -4.80
C ASN A 680 -6.69 0.27 -3.90
N PRO A 681 -6.55 0.10 -2.57
CA PRO A 681 -6.18 1.20 -1.68
C PRO A 681 -4.73 1.66 -1.90
N GLY A 682 -3.85 0.79 -2.40
CA GLY A 682 -2.41 1.00 -2.33
C GLY A 682 -1.88 1.01 -0.90
N HIS A 683 -0.58 1.27 -0.73
CA HIS A 683 0.04 1.44 0.59
C HIS A 683 -0.65 2.58 1.36
N LEU A 684 -1.07 2.32 2.61
CA LEU A 684 -1.80 3.25 3.47
C LEU A 684 -2.98 3.98 2.81
N SER A 685 -3.72 3.32 1.91
CA SER A 685 -4.85 3.96 1.21
C SER A 685 -4.44 5.14 0.30
N GLY A 686 -3.17 5.24 -0.09
CA GLY A 686 -2.62 6.33 -0.91
C GLY A 686 -3.09 6.40 -2.37
N LEU A 687 -3.74 5.34 -2.90
CA LEU A 687 -4.39 5.32 -4.23
C LEU A 687 -5.87 5.71 -4.20
N VAL A 688 -6.42 5.97 -3.01
CA VAL A 688 -7.83 6.32 -2.81
C VAL A 688 -7.98 7.56 -1.92
N SER A 689 -6.89 8.28 -1.66
CA SER A 689 -6.84 9.45 -0.77
C SER A 689 -6.19 10.64 -1.47
N VAL A 690 -6.73 11.84 -1.28
CA VAL A 690 -6.02 13.07 -1.68
C VAL A 690 -4.77 13.20 -0.85
N ARG A 691 -3.64 13.53 -1.45
CA ARG A 691 -2.38 13.67 -0.70
C ARG A 691 -1.42 14.63 -1.37
N ASP A 692 -0.53 15.19 -0.56
CA ASP A 692 0.63 15.92 -1.06
C ASP A 692 1.56 14.97 -1.82
N CYS A 693 2.21 15.52 -2.84
CA CYS A 693 3.31 14.88 -3.56
C CYS A 693 4.36 15.92 -3.96
N MET A 694 5.50 15.47 -4.49
CA MET A 694 6.52 16.37 -5.04
C MET A 694 6.16 16.85 -6.44
N ALA A 695 5.54 16.01 -7.25
CA ALA A 695 5.07 16.36 -8.58
C ALA A 695 3.88 15.50 -9.04
N VAL A 696 3.17 16.00 -10.05
CA VAL A 696 2.17 15.27 -10.85
C VAL A 696 2.52 15.43 -12.32
N THR A 697 1.99 14.56 -13.18
CA THR A 697 2.37 14.58 -14.60
C THR A 697 1.61 15.62 -15.41
N GLY A 698 2.25 16.20 -16.42
CA GLY A 698 1.67 17.12 -17.40
C GLY A 698 0.61 16.49 -18.31
N ALA A 699 0.44 15.16 -18.27
CA ALA A 699 -0.63 14.50 -19.00
C ALA A 699 -2.03 14.90 -18.50
N CYS A 700 -2.18 15.23 -17.21
CA CYS A 700 -3.36 15.88 -16.66
C CYS A 700 -2.99 16.67 -15.39
N LEU A 701 -2.82 17.98 -15.56
CA LEU A 701 -2.33 18.89 -14.51
C LEU A 701 -3.15 20.18 -14.49
N MET A 702 -3.82 20.46 -13.37
CA MET A 702 -4.49 21.73 -13.13
C MET A 702 -3.64 22.65 -12.27
N ILE A 703 -3.53 23.91 -12.67
CA ILE A 703 -2.81 24.96 -11.95
C ILE A 703 -3.61 26.27 -11.98
N ARG A 704 -3.50 27.09 -10.93
CA ARG A 704 -4.03 28.46 -10.98
C ARG A 704 -3.28 29.29 -12.02
N ALA A 705 -4.01 30.06 -12.82
CA ALA A 705 -3.43 30.93 -13.84
C ALA A 705 -2.41 31.91 -13.23
N GLU A 706 -2.72 32.49 -12.07
CA GLU A 706 -1.81 33.37 -11.33
C GLU A 706 -0.51 32.66 -10.90
N THR A 707 -0.60 31.42 -10.41
CA THR A 707 0.55 30.64 -9.97
C THR A 707 1.44 30.27 -11.15
N PHE A 708 0.83 29.84 -12.27
CA PHE A 708 1.57 29.53 -13.50
C PHE A 708 2.32 30.76 -14.02
N LYS A 709 1.69 31.93 -14.00
CA LYS A 709 2.31 33.21 -14.38
C LYS A 709 3.44 33.60 -13.41
N ALA A 710 3.23 33.44 -12.10
CA ALA A 710 4.20 33.78 -11.06
C ALA A 710 5.49 32.96 -11.12
N VAL A 711 5.42 31.69 -11.56
CA VAL A 711 6.61 30.83 -11.74
C VAL A 711 7.21 30.89 -13.14
N ASN A 712 6.71 31.77 -14.03
CA ASN A 712 7.11 31.91 -15.44
C ASN A 712 6.86 30.65 -16.28
N GLY A 713 5.74 29.97 -16.07
CA GLY A 713 5.30 28.86 -16.90
C GLY A 713 6.20 27.62 -16.85
N PHE A 714 6.20 26.81 -17.91
CA PHE A 714 7.13 25.68 -18.07
C PHE A 714 8.54 26.16 -18.47
N ASP A 715 9.59 25.46 -18.03
CA ASP A 715 10.97 25.72 -18.47
C ASP A 715 11.14 25.21 -19.91
N GLU A 716 11.21 26.11 -20.88
CA GLU A 716 11.30 25.79 -22.32
C GLU A 716 12.54 25.00 -22.70
N ALA A 717 13.54 24.92 -21.82
CA ALA A 717 14.71 24.08 -22.06
C ALA A 717 14.55 22.64 -21.58
N LEU A 718 13.35 22.27 -21.11
CA LEU A 718 12.89 20.89 -20.94
C LEU A 718 11.80 20.60 -21.99
N PRO A 719 12.17 20.36 -23.27
CA PRO A 719 11.21 20.22 -24.36
C PRO A 719 10.35 18.95 -24.30
N VAL A 720 10.80 17.88 -23.63
CA VAL A 720 10.11 16.58 -23.67
C VAL A 720 9.86 15.96 -22.29
N GLY A 721 10.91 15.76 -21.50
CA GLY A 721 10.84 15.08 -20.21
C GLY A 721 10.94 16.03 -19.02
N PHE A 722 10.29 15.67 -17.91
CA PHE A 722 10.38 16.34 -16.61
C PHE A 722 9.98 17.82 -16.55
N ASN A 723 9.40 18.38 -17.61
CA ASN A 723 8.89 19.76 -17.59
C ASN A 723 7.80 19.97 -16.53
N ASP A 724 6.97 18.96 -16.33
CA ASP A 724 5.93 18.86 -15.32
C ASP A 724 6.51 18.76 -13.90
N VAL A 725 7.53 17.91 -13.73
CA VAL A 725 8.26 17.79 -12.46
C VAL A 725 8.93 19.11 -12.09
N ASP A 726 9.64 19.75 -13.03
CA ASP A 726 10.27 21.06 -12.81
C ASP A 726 9.25 22.14 -12.42
N LEU A 727 8.11 22.21 -13.12
CA LEU A 727 7.04 23.14 -12.80
C LEU A 727 6.53 22.91 -11.37
N CYS A 728 6.25 21.65 -11.00
CA CYS A 728 5.81 21.29 -9.67
C CYS A 728 6.81 21.72 -8.59
N LEU A 729 8.11 21.48 -8.80
CA LEU A 729 9.14 21.84 -7.85
C LEU A 729 9.29 23.36 -7.70
N ARG A 730 9.19 24.15 -8.77
CA ARG A 730 9.17 25.62 -8.69
C ARG A 730 7.94 26.15 -7.95
N VAL A 731 6.77 25.55 -8.17
CA VAL A 731 5.55 25.90 -7.43
C VAL A 731 5.71 25.58 -5.93
N LYS A 732 6.36 24.47 -5.58
CA LYS A 732 6.70 24.16 -4.18
C LYS A 732 7.70 25.14 -3.58
N GLN A 733 8.73 25.54 -4.32
CA GLN A 733 9.67 26.58 -3.88
C GLN A 733 8.97 27.92 -3.64
N ALA A 734 7.88 28.21 -4.36
CA ALA A 734 7.03 29.37 -4.14
C ALA A 734 6.06 29.21 -2.93
N GLY A 735 6.22 28.16 -2.12
CA GLY A 735 5.42 27.92 -0.91
C GLY A 735 4.03 27.34 -1.16
N LYS A 736 3.78 26.75 -2.33
CA LYS A 736 2.49 26.14 -2.68
C LYS A 736 2.57 24.61 -2.72
N LYS A 737 1.45 23.95 -2.42
CA LYS A 737 1.33 22.49 -2.46
C LYS A 737 1.07 21.97 -3.86
N VAL A 738 1.45 20.71 -4.06
CA VAL A 738 1.09 19.89 -5.22
C VAL A 738 0.32 18.70 -4.68
N LEU A 739 -0.93 18.54 -5.11
CA LEU A 739 -1.80 17.46 -4.67
C LEU A 739 -2.06 16.48 -5.82
N ILE A 740 -2.19 15.20 -5.48
CA ILE A 740 -2.79 14.20 -6.36
C ILE A 740 -4.21 13.94 -5.87
N ASP A 741 -5.18 14.00 -6.78
CA ASP A 741 -6.57 13.65 -6.53
C ASP A 741 -6.84 12.20 -6.96
N SER A 742 -6.94 11.29 -6.00
CA SER A 742 -7.22 9.87 -6.25
C SER A 742 -8.65 9.53 -6.70
N HIS A 743 -9.57 10.51 -6.67
CA HIS A 743 -10.94 10.34 -7.12
C HIS A 743 -11.19 10.91 -8.51
N ALA A 744 -10.34 11.82 -9.00
CA ALA A 744 -10.27 12.18 -10.41
C ALA A 744 -9.48 11.08 -11.15
N VAL A 745 -10.16 10.30 -11.97
CA VAL A 745 -9.56 9.16 -12.69
C VAL A 745 -9.83 9.29 -14.19
N LEU A 746 -8.76 9.19 -14.98
CA LEU A 746 -8.82 9.26 -16.44
C LEU A 746 -7.96 8.14 -17.05
N TYR A 747 -8.25 7.78 -18.30
CA TYR A 747 -7.31 6.99 -19.09
C TYR A 747 -6.26 7.89 -19.74
N HIS A 748 -5.05 7.36 -19.89
CA HIS A 748 -4.00 7.96 -20.70
C HIS A 748 -3.40 6.85 -21.57
N TYR A 749 -3.70 6.87 -22.86
CA TYR A 749 -3.38 5.78 -23.81
C TYR A 749 -1.93 5.79 -24.32
N GLU A 750 -1.01 6.30 -23.49
CA GLU A 750 0.43 6.38 -23.71
C GLU A 750 0.95 5.10 -24.40
N SER A 751 1.35 5.23 -25.68
CA SER A 751 1.91 4.23 -26.63
C SER A 751 1.34 4.43 -28.04
N ALA A 752 0.23 5.16 -28.17
CA ALA A 752 -0.42 5.35 -29.45
C ALA A 752 0.42 6.22 -30.39
N THR A 753 0.88 7.41 -30.00
CA THR A 753 1.67 8.35 -30.84
C THR A 753 3.18 8.12 -30.86
N ARG A 754 3.72 7.24 -30.00
CA ARG A 754 5.16 7.01 -29.86
C ARG A 754 5.43 5.51 -29.90
N THR A 755 6.01 5.05 -31.01
CA THR A 755 6.30 3.63 -31.29
C THR A 755 6.91 2.91 -30.10
N CYS A 756 6.35 1.74 -29.78
CA CYS A 756 6.84 0.72 -28.86
C CYS A 756 8.37 0.53 -28.91
N SER A 757 9.06 1.31 -28.08
CA SER A 757 10.41 1.10 -27.58
C SER A 757 10.48 1.85 -26.25
N ARG A 758 11.36 1.41 -25.35
CA ARG A 758 11.68 2.05 -24.05
C ARG A 758 11.37 3.55 -24.04
N GLN A 759 10.81 4.06 -22.92
CA GLN A 759 10.89 5.48 -22.52
C GLN A 759 12.04 6.12 -23.29
N LEU A 760 11.73 6.97 -24.26
CA LEU A 760 12.78 7.66 -25.01
C LEU A 760 13.61 8.35 -23.94
N GLU A 761 14.81 7.84 -23.69
CA GLU A 761 15.73 8.49 -22.78
C GLU A 761 15.91 9.89 -23.38
N HIS A 762 15.55 10.91 -22.61
CA HIS A 762 15.83 12.30 -22.93
C HIS A 762 17.07 12.68 -22.12
N PRO A 763 18.28 12.24 -22.53
CA PRO A 763 19.47 12.34 -21.69
C PRO A 763 19.80 13.80 -21.35
N LEU A 764 19.50 14.74 -22.25
CA LEU A 764 19.69 16.17 -22.01
C LEU A 764 18.75 16.69 -20.93
N ASP A 765 17.45 16.36 -20.99
CA ASP A 765 16.45 16.76 -19.99
C ASP A 765 16.77 16.12 -18.63
N THR A 766 17.13 14.82 -18.64
CA THR A 766 17.57 14.08 -17.45
C THR A 766 18.78 14.74 -16.80
N GLU A 767 19.82 15.05 -17.57
CA GLU A 767 21.04 15.67 -17.06
C GLU A 767 20.75 17.07 -16.50
N ARG A 768 19.94 17.87 -17.21
CA ARG A 768 19.52 19.20 -16.75
C ARG A 768 18.75 19.12 -15.43
N MET A 769 17.82 18.17 -15.29
CA MET A 769 17.07 17.97 -14.05
C MET A 769 17.97 17.55 -12.90
N LYS A 770 18.89 16.61 -13.12
CA LYS A 770 19.88 16.20 -12.12
C LYS A 770 20.71 17.38 -11.65
N GLN A 771 21.18 18.22 -12.58
CA GLN A 771 21.98 19.40 -12.24
C GLN A 771 21.15 20.43 -11.46
N LYS A 772 19.99 20.84 -12.00
CA LYS A 772 19.13 21.89 -11.44
C LYS A 772 18.56 21.54 -10.08
N TRP A 773 18.17 20.28 -9.88
CA TRP A 773 17.44 19.81 -8.69
C TRP A 773 18.24 18.81 -7.85
N SER A 774 19.56 18.74 -8.04
CA SER A 774 20.46 17.82 -7.30
C SER A 774 20.24 17.86 -5.79
N ALA A 775 20.16 19.04 -5.19
CA ALA A 775 19.96 19.19 -3.75
C ALA A 775 18.63 18.57 -3.29
N VAL A 776 17.52 18.92 -3.93
CA VAL A 776 16.17 18.42 -3.59
C VAL A 776 16.06 16.90 -3.80
N ILE A 777 16.64 16.38 -4.87
CA ILE A 777 16.68 14.93 -5.13
C ILE A 777 17.53 14.22 -4.05
N SER A 778 18.65 14.82 -3.64
CA SER A 778 19.56 14.21 -2.64
C SER A 778 19.01 14.25 -1.22
N GLU A 779 18.22 15.27 -0.89
CA GLU A 779 17.47 15.34 0.38
C GLU A 779 16.41 14.24 0.49
N GLY A 780 15.93 13.76 -0.66
CA GLY A 780 14.91 12.72 -0.76
C GLY A 780 13.48 13.28 -0.74
N ASP A 781 12.54 12.44 -1.19
CA ASP A 781 11.13 12.82 -1.24
C ASP A 781 10.47 12.69 0.16
N PRO A 782 9.93 13.78 0.75
CA PRO A 782 9.31 13.74 2.07
C PRO A 782 8.04 12.88 2.11
N PHE A 783 7.37 12.67 0.98
CA PHE A 783 6.15 11.86 0.86
C PHE A 783 6.44 10.42 0.44
N TYR A 784 7.71 10.05 0.32
CA TYR A 784 8.18 8.68 0.18
C TYR A 784 8.89 8.24 1.46
N HIS A 785 8.44 7.12 2.03
CA HIS A 785 9.03 6.61 3.27
C HIS A 785 10.47 6.15 3.01
N PRO A 786 11.46 6.53 3.84
CA PRO A 786 12.87 6.22 3.58
C PRO A 786 13.22 4.73 3.61
N PHE A 787 12.45 3.91 4.33
CA PHE A 787 12.57 2.44 4.28
C PHE A 787 12.17 1.81 2.95
N PHE A 788 11.48 2.54 2.06
CA PHE A 788 11.21 2.00 0.74
C PHE A 788 12.45 2.12 -0.16
N GLY A 789 12.67 1.10 -0.98
CA GLY A 789 13.81 1.06 -1.87
C GLY A 789 13.70 2.04 -3.03
N TRP A 790 14.85 2.35 -3.63
CA TRP A 790 14.98 3.38 -4.65
C TRP A 790 15.17 2.79 -6.07
N GLU A 791 15.21 1.46 -6.20
CA GLU A 791 15.49 0.78 -7.46
C GLU A 791 14.22 0.38 -8.23
N SER A 792 14.04 0.92 -9.44
CA SER A 792 13.14 0.47 -10.53
C SER A 792 11.63 0.29 -10.30
N ARG A 793 11.15 0.09 -9.06
CA ARG A 793 9.75 0.03 -8.66
C ARG A 793 9.58 0.74 -7.32
N ALA A 794 8.61 1.64 -7.22
CA ALA A 794 8.33 2.33 -5.96
C ALA A 794 7.70 1.37 -4.92
N MET A 795 7.93 1.66 -3.64
CA MET A 795 7.26 1.04 -2.47
C MET A 795 7.53 -0.45 -2.24
N TYR A 796 8.77 -0.91 -2.41
CA TYR A 796 9.23 -2.21 -1.88
C TYR A 796 10.12 -2.00 -0.65
N LEU A 797 10.18 -2.96 0.27
CA LEU A 797 11.06 -2.91 1.44
C LEU A 797 12.37 -3.68 1.18
N PRO A 798 13.52 -3.00 1.08
CA PRO A 798 14.81 -3.65 1.03
C PRO A 798 15.12 -4.41 2.32
N VAL A 799 16.05 -5.36 2.21
CA VAL A 799 16.55 -6.11 3.36
C VAL A 799 17.24 -5.16 4.34
N GLY A 800 16.87 -5.24 5.62
CA GLY A 800 17.49 -4.43 6.68
C GLY A 800 16.98 -3.01 6.80
N ALA A 801 16.13 -2.53 5.87
CA ALA A 801 15.66 -1.14 5.85
C ALA A 801 15.03 -0.71 7.18
N LEU A 802 14.21 -1.57 7.80
CA LEU A 802 13.52 -1.25 9.06
C LEU A 802 14.43 -1.10 10.29
N SER A 803 15.74 -1.31 10.16
CA SER A 803 16.73 -1.14 11.23
C SER A 803 17.58 0.13 11.08
N GLU A 804 17.38 0.90 10.00
CA GLU A 804 18.12 2.12 9.75
C GLU A 804 17.61 3.30 10.58
N TYR A 805 18.54 4.13 11.05
CA TYR A 805 18.19 5.37 11.73
C TYR A 805 17.98 6.48 10.69
N HIS A 806 16.78 7.05 10.67
CA HIS A 806 16.48 8.27 9.93
C HIS A 806 16.15 9.41 10.88
N ALA A 807 16.64 10.62 10.57
CA ALA A 807 16.32 11.82 11.33
C ALA A 807 14.82 12.15 11.23
N PRO A 808 14.23 12.77 12.28
CA PRO A 808 12.85 13.25 12.23
C PRO A 808 12.62 14.24 11.08
N ARG A 809 11.46 14.14 10.42
CA ARG A 809 11.04 15.02 9.32
C ARG A 809 10.00 16.03 9.83
N VAL A 810 10.40 17.29 9.90
CA VAL A 810 9.55 18.38 10.41
C VAL A 810 8.82 19.09 9.28
N THR A 811 7.50 19.19 9.40
CA THR A 811 6.62 19.96 8.51
C THR A 811 6.12 21.20 9.24
N LYS A 812 6.34 22.39 8.67
CA LYS A 812 5.78 23.64 9.18
C LYS A 812 4.36 23.87 8.67
N LEU A 813 3.46 24.27 9.54
CA LEU A 813 2.06 24.59 9.22
C LEU A 813 1.78 26.09 9.11
N ARG A 814 2.56 26.91 9.82
CA ARG A 814 2.43 28.37 9.87
C ARG A 814 3.80 29.05 9.84
#